data_AF-A0A7J3RY10-F1
#
_entry.id   AF-A0A7J3RY10-F1
#
_cell.length_a   1.000
_cell.length_b   1.000
_cell.length_c   1.000
_cell.angle_alpha   90.00
_cell.angle_beta   90.00
_cell.angle_gamma   90.00
#
_symmetry.space_group_name_H-M   'P 1'
#
loop_
_entity.id
_entity.type
_entity.pdbx_description
1 polymer ?
#
loop_
_entity_poly.entity_id
_entity_poly.type
_entity_poly.pdbx_seq_one_letter_code
_entity_poly.pdbx_strand_id
1 'polypeptide(L)'
;MKPVLLRVVIHSALALALLAGVISPHAWAATYPDLSLPQWPVLMHDMQRTGYSPVYGPADNQTKWQYTTAGQVYSSPAVGQKGIVYVGGMDGNFYAFNPDGTARWFRWLGVPVVASPAVGPDGTVYVSASDGKLYSFTADGVIKWTFSVGGATSFSSPAFSPEGNIYVGGADGKLYAIRQDGTLIWSVGLNAPVTSSSPAVGRDGTIYIAAGERLFALTPGGSLLWSFTSASTMSAGPTVAPDGTIYVGSTVFYALWPNGTVRWTYMAGYQIQWAPAVGPDGTVYLATGSLLAFYPDGSLKWSLPSSYFLSTSPIVDGRGFVYVGALNHYFYSISPDGTVAWRYGAAAANVSWSTASLASDGTLYVGGWDGKVYAFGGSKEFYELKFVASSLPEGTWWGVTVNGLTIVGNGSVITFDYLLPGLYNWSVAPVYLDAGTRYGPSPSFGTLDVPSQLSLSLVFTKQHFLSITSAYGDPIGAGWHDAGASVFFGVQSEVSGGPGRRFVFVSWSGSGDGSYSGTLNSSFVTMNGPITEVAQWKAQYYLNVTSAFGLVYGQGWHDEGSLATFGVATPFYGPPGVRYVFTSWTGYGQWSFTGPDNPAKVTMLGPVLEVANWKAQYLLTVNSTYGSPFGGGWYDPGSVANVGVYSPYQVGPGVRYVFVWWMGSGLGSYEGPLANVSLVVYNPMYEEAIWNTQYYLNVSSTFGPVSGGGWYSEGAEATFSAPPIAEGTPLTRGTFLSWLGSGTGSYTGPNRTATAVVNGPITEVAVWMVEHYVTIIADPSQLGSVSPSSGWYVEGTELQLLAVPQAGYTFVSWEGAGDGSYSGNSSAATAVVRSPLLETAHFEVLVTVVQAGLPEGYSWAVTVGKETFASRGDSMVIHVPYGTNPWNATDVIQHDEWTRYLALVSSGLIDSSTQKALSISYRAQYYVLVRASPKEGVLNLTSSGWRSPGDVVVLTASVAPGWFFHGWNGEGTGSYSGPNITAQLIVGGPLNETCTTYPGLTVRSSAGGYVEYRYGDVKGMVPEGGTIVLFVPQGTVISLWAYPSVFLNSFTTWSGAFENYSQPASLSVDRPNFIEANFSFSYVNFVVTVSILYVVLLVLFLTLRRWRARRLPPLHVD
;
A
#
# COMPACT_ATOMS: atom_id res chain seq x y z
N MET A 1 -55.87 66.99 35.92
CA MET A 1 -55.00 68.19 36.06
C MET A 1 -53.53 67.74 36.05
N LYS A 2 -52.56 68.64 35.78
CA LYS A 2 -51.11 68.45 36.05
C LYS A 2 -50.83 68.67 37.56
N PRO A 3 -49.58 68.56 38.10
CA PRO A 3 -48.27 68.12 37.56
C PRO A 3 -47.76 66.81 38.26
N VAL A 4 -46.64 66.11 37.95
CA VAL A 4 -45.33 66.33 37.27
C VAL A 4 -44.19 66.88 38.15
N LEU A 5 -43.13 66.07 38.38
CA LEU A 5 -41.66 66.36 38.39
C LEU A 5 -40.91 65.23 39.18
N LEU A 6 -39.60 64.88 39.02
CA LEU A 6 -38.64 64.91 37.87
C LEU A 6 -37.24 64.31 38.27
N ARG A 7 -36.69 63.32 37.52
CA ARG A 7 -35.23 62.94 37.43
C ARG A 7 -34.54 62.39 38.73
N VAL A 8 -33.34 61.73 38.77
CA VAL A 8 -32.43 61.09 37.76
C VAL A 8 -31.49 60.03 38.42
N VAL A 9 -31.28 58.90 37.71
CA VAL A 9 -30.11 57.98 37.56
C VAL A 9 -28.91 58.03 38.56
N ILE A 10 -28.41 56.85 39.01
CA ILE A 10 -27.01 56.31 38.82
C ILE A 10 -26.73 54.98 39.57
N HIS A 11 -26.36 53.95 38.78
CA HIS A 11 -25.44 52.80 38.93
C HIS A 11 -25.10 52.05 40.25
N SER A 12 -24.81 50.75 40.01
CA SER A 12 -23.80 49.87 40.62
C SER A 12 -24.15 49.08 41.89
N ALA A 13 -23.52 47.91 42.00
CA ALA A 13 -23.75 46.90 43.01
C ALA A 13 -22.51 46.67 43.90
N LEU A 14 -22.73 46.25 45.14
CA LEU A 14 -22.12 45.05 45.70
C LEU A 14 -22.96 44.52 46.89
N ALA A 15 -22.48 43.50 47.59
CA ALA A 15 -23.28 42.65 48.49
C ALA A 15 -23.00 42.87 50.01
N LEU A 16 -23.57 41.96 50.83
CA LEU A 16 -23.56 41.84 52.31
C LEU A 16 -24.54 42.77 53.06
N ALA A 17 -25.08 42.40 54.25
CA ALA A 17 -25.38 41.08 54.85
C ALA A 17 -26.15 41.26 56.19
N LEU A 18 -27.03 40.31 56.56
CA LEU A 18 -27.62 40.12 57.92
C LEU A 18 -28.51 41.30 58.42
N LEU A 19 -29.40 41.25 59.44
CA LEU A 19 -29.96 40.27 60.40
C LEU A 19 -31.51 40.48 60.45
N ALA A 20 -32.39 39.64 61.00
CA ALA A 20 -32.37 38.20 61.32
C ALA A 20 -33.79 37.70 61.71
N GLY A 21 -34.03 36.39 61.50
CA GLY A 21 -34.84 35.54 62.41
C GLY A 21 -36.36 35.46 62.13
N VAL A 22 -37.05 34.35 62.42
CA VAL A 22 -36.70 32.97 62.87
C VAL A 22 -37.84 32.08 62.28
N ILE A 23 -37.76 30.78 61.92
CA ILE A 23 -37.00 29.62 62.41
C ILE A 23 -36.63 28.69 61.23
N SER A 24 -35.46 28.05 61.28
CA SER A 24 -35.06 26.89 60.45
C SER A 24 -34.95 25.63 61.32
N PRO A 25 -35.12 24.41 60.78
CA PRO A 25 -33.99 23.65 60.21
C PRO A 25 -34.40 22.78 59.00
N HIS A 26 -33.54 22.03 58.29
CA HIS A 26 -32.09 22.09 58.01
C HIS A 26 -31.84 21.25 56.74
N ALA A 27 -30.65 21.36 56.13
CA ALA A 27 -30.21 20.39 55.14
C ALA A 27 -29.63 19.15 55.85
N TRP A 28 -30.28 18.01 55.65
CA TRP A 28 -29.66 16.69 55.65
C TRP A 28 -30.02 16.08 54.29
N ALA A 29 -29.07 15.56 53.51
CA ALA A 29 -28.23 14.44 53.89
C ALA A 29 -29.12 13.29 54.39
N ALA A 30 -29.87 12.69 53.48
CA ALA A 30 -29.72 11.25 53.39
C ALA A 30 -28.33 11.03 52.74
N THR A 31 -27.26 10.58 53.41
CA THR A 31 -27.19 9.79 54.65
C THR A 31 -28.45 8.98 54.93
N TYR A 32 -28.63 7.94 54.12
CA TYR A 32 -28.77 6.63 54.77
C TYR A 32 -27.84 6.59 56.01
N PRO A 33 -28.18 5.87 57.09
CA PRO A 33 -27.16 5.52 58.07
C PRO A 33 -25.97 4.84 57.37
N ASP A 34 -24.95 4.42 58.10
CA ASP A 34 -24.09 3.33 57.59
C ASP A 34 -24.87 1.98 57.62
N LEU A 35 -25.97 1.99 56.88
CA LEU A 35 -26.46 0.91 56.05
C LEU A 35 -25.71 1.05 54.71
N SER A 36 -24.38 0.90 54.76
CA SER A 36 -23.65 0.33 53.63
C SER A 36 -24.53 -0.79 53.07
N LEU A 37 -24.95 -0.63 51.81
CA LEU A 37 -25.85 -1.59 51.17
C LEU A 37 -25.28 -3.00 51.39
N PRO A 38 -26.12 -4.02 51.64
CA PRO A 38 -25.64 -5.39 51.85
C PRO A 38 -24.56 -5.70 50.82
N GLN A 39 -23.37 -6.09 51.26
CA GLN A 39 -22.17 -6.02 50.42
C GLN A 39 -22.20 -7.09 49.31
N TRP A 40 -23.01 -8.12 49.52
CA TRP A 40 -23.41 -9.11 48.53
C TRP A 40 -24.83 -9.57 48.89
N PRO A 41 -25.88 -8.77 48.59
CA PRO A 41 -27.24 -8.95 49.11
C PRO A 41 -27.88 -10.28 48.72
N VAL A 42 -27.57 -10.77 47.52
CA VAL A 42 -28.21 -11.91 46.87
C VAL A 42 -27.19 -12.74 46.10
N LEU A 43 -27.56 -13.98 45.77
CA LEU A 43 -26.84 -14.79 44.76
C LEU A 43 -26.56 -13.95 43.50
N MET A 44 -25.30 -13.99 43.03
CA MET A 44 -24.77 -13.21 41.91
C MET A 44 -24.79 -11.68 42.11
N HIS A 45 -24.53 -11.22 43.34
CA HIS A 45 -24.39 -9.82 43.77
C HIS A 45 -25.67 -8.99 43.66
N ASP A 46 -26.15 -8.69 42.47
CA ASP A 46 -27.28 -7.77 42.26
C ASP A 46 -28.56 -8.47 41.77
N MET A 47 -29.65 -7.69 41.65
CA MET A 47 -30.92 -8.22 41.16
C MET A 47 -30.86 -8.62 39.69
N GLN A 48 -29.93 -8.04 38.93
CA GLN A 48 -29.64 -8.42 37.55
C GLN A 48 -28.87 -9.76 37.45
N ARG A 49 -28.35 -10.28 38.56
CA ARG A 49 -27.50 -11.48 38.66
C ARG A 49 -26.16 -11.35 37.93
N THR A 50 -25.59 -10.15 37.85
CA THR A 50 -24.33 -9.92 37.09
C THR A 50 -23.14 -10.73 37.60
N GLY A 51 -23.15 -11.13 38.89
CA GLY A 51 -21.99 -11.75 39.53
C GLY A 51 -20.78 -10.83 39.66
N TYR A 52 -20.92 -9.53 39.36
CA TYR A 52 -19.85 -8.54 39.41
C TYR A 52 -19.96 -7.68 40.66
N SER A 53 -18.86 -7.56 41.42
CA SER A 53 -18.70 -6.55 42.46
C SER A 53 -17.56 -5.58 42.09
N PRO A 54 -17.72 -4.27 42.32
CA PRO A 54 -16.65 -3.28 42.10
C PRO A 54 -15.53 -3.35 43.15
N VAL A 55 -15.69 -4.16 44.20
CA VAL A 55 -14.68 -4.39 45.24
C VAL A 55 -13.57 -5.29 44.69
N TYR A 56 -12.36 -5.23 45.24
CA TYR A 56 -11.26 -6.13 44.88
C TYR A 56 -11.21 -7.35 45.81
N GLY A 57 -11.15 -8.55 45.24
CA GLY A 57 -11.07 -9.80 46.01
C GLY A 57 -9.65 -10.20 46.48
N PRO A 58 -9.50 -11.35 47.13
CA PRO A 58 -8.25 -11.78 47.74
C PRO A 58 -7.11 -11.94 46.73
N ALA A 59 -5.93 -11.41 47.06
CA ALA A 59 -4.73 -11.50 46.22
C ALA A 59 -4.00 -12.87 46.32
N ASP A 60 -4.48 -13.75 47.20
CA ASP A 60 -4.05 -15.13 47.36
C ASP A 60 -5.14 -15.96 48.07
N ASN A 61 -4.85 -17.24 48.28
CA ASN A 61 -5.73 -18.22 48.89
C ASN A 61 -5.71 -18.22 50.43
N GLN A 62 -5.18 -17.17 51.09
CA GLN A 62 -5.08 -17.14 52.55
C GLN A 62 -6.47 -17.20 53.21
N THR A 63 -6.71 -18.27 53.96
CA THR A 63 -7.93 -18.44 54.75
C THR A 63 -7.91 -17.50 55.97
N LYS A 64 -8.79 -16.49 56.00
CA LYS A 64 -9.07 -15.67 57.19
C LYS A 64 -9.66 -16.53 58.31
N TRP A 65 -10.68 -17.33 57.97
CA TRP A 65 -11.30 -18.30 58.87
C TRP A 65 -12.03 -19.41 58.11
N GLN A 66 -12.33 -20.51 58.80
CA GLN A 66 -13.26 -21.55 58.35
C GLN A 66 -14.16 -21.96 59.53
N TYR A 67 -15.45 -22.14 59.28
CA TYR A 67 -16.43 -22.65 60.24
C TYR A 67 -16.95 -24.01 59.78
N THR A 68 -17.15 -24.97 60.68
CA THR A 68 -17.68 -26.30 60.34
C THR A 68 -19.13 -26.43 60.81
N THR A 69 -20.05 -26.65 59.87
CA THR A 69 -21.48 -26.89 60.09
C THR A 69 -21.77 -28.38 60.31
N ALA A 70 -22.99 -28.74 60.74
CA ALA A 70 -23.33 -30.15 61.01
C ALA A 70 -23.70 -30.96 59.75
N GLY A 71 -23.68 -30.31 58.57
CA GLY A 71 -23.94 -30.91 57.26
C GLY A 71 -23.41 -30.02 56.15
N GLN A 72 -23.52 -30.52 54.91
CA GLN A 72 -22.93 -29.91 53.71
C GLN A 72 -23.48 -28.50 53.41
N VAL A 73 -22.63 -27.59 52.92
CA VAL A 73 -23.06 -26.23 52.56
C VAL A 73 -23.24 -26.13 51.04
N TYR A 74 -24.50 -26.07 50.59
CA TYR A 74 -24.88 -25.89 49.19
C TYR A 74 -25.34 -24.45 48.88
N SER A 75 -25.93 -23.77 49.86
CA SER A 75 -26.29 -22.36 49.77
C SER A 75 -25.07 -21.52 49.45
N SER A 76 -25.17 -20.68 48.42
CA SER A 76 -24.22 -19.57 48.27
C SER A 76 -24.41 -18.61 49.45
N PRO A 77 -23.36 -17.98 50.00
CA PRO A 77 -23.53 -16.99 51.04
C PRO A 77 -24.31 -15.76 50.55
N ALA A 78 -24.87 -15.00 51.48
CA ALA A 78 -25.21 -13.59 51.25
C ALA A 78 -24.58 -12.73 52.35
N VAL A 79 -23.99 -11.60 51.98
CA VAL A 79 -23.31 -10.68 52.90
C VAL A 79 -24.21 -9.48 53.16
N GLY A 80 -24.73 -9.40 54.37
CA GLY A 80 -25.59 -8.33 54.86
C GLY A 80 -24.86 -7.03 55.16
N GLN A 81 -25.62 -6.06 55.71
CA GLN A 81 -25.06 -4.89 56.38
C GLN A 81 -24.06 -5.34 57.47
N LYS A 82 -23.02 -4.54 57.70
CA LYS A 82 -21.95 -4.82 58.69
C LYS A 82 -21.21 -6.16 58.45
N GLY A 83 -21.26 -6.68 57.22
CA GLY A 83 -20.56 -7.89 56.80
C GLY A 83 -21.10 -9.20 57.40
N ILE A 84 -22.33 -9.22 57.94
CA ILE A 84 -22.93 -10.45 58.49
C ILE A 84 -23.18 -11.45 57.36
N VAL A 85 -22.63 -12.65 57.44
CA VAL A 85 -22.69 -13.68 56.39
C VAL A 85 -23.79 -14.69 56.69
N TYR A 86 -24.77 -14.81 55.79
CA TYR A 86 -25.91 -15.73 55.92
C TYR A 86 -25.76 -16.93 54.99
N VAL A 87 -26.02 -18.14 55.50
CA VAL A 87 -25.77 -19.41 54.79
C VAL A 87 -26.78 -20.49 55.16
N GLY A 88 -27.33 -21.22 54.18
CA GLY A 88 -28.13 -22.43 54.38
C GLY A 88 -27.32 -23.74 54.40
N GLY A 89 -27.66 -24.64 55.33
CA GLY A 89 -27.06 -25.97 55.46
C GLY A 89 -27.99 -27.12 55.04
N MET A 90 -27.40 -28.20 54.50
CA MET A 90 -28.09 -29.47 54.23
C MET A 90 -28.50 -30.24 55.49
N ASP A 91 -27.94 -29.90 56.65
CA ASP A 91 -28.39 -30.41 57.95
C ASP A 91 -29.79 -29.94 58.34
N GLY A 92 -30.25 -28.82 57.77
CA GLY A 92 -31.51 -28.17 58.09
C GLY A 92 -31.39 -26.95 59.00
N ASN A 93 -30.18 -26.42 59.19
CA ASN A 93 -29.94 -25.14 59.83
C ASN A 93 -29.81 -24.00 58.81
N PHE A 94 -30.33 -22.82 59.18
CA PHE A 94 -29.96 -21.54 58.57
C PHE A 94 -29.01 -20.79 59.52
N TYR A 95 -27.85 -20.38 59.03
CA TYR A 95 -26.74 -19.82 59.80
C TYR A 95 -26.53 -18.32 59.52
N ALA A 96 -26.02 -17.62 60.54
CA ALA A 96 -25.45 -16.28 60.41
C ALA A 96 -24.09 -16.20 61.13
N PHE A 97 -23.09 -15.63 60.47
CA PHE A 97 -21.74 -15.42 60.99
C PHE A 97 -21.40 -13.93 61.03
N ASN A 98 -20.60 -13.52 62.01
CA ASN A 98 -19.94 -12.21 61.98
C ASN A 98 -18.73 -12.26 61.01
N PRO A 99 -18.18 -11.11 60.57
CA PRO A 99 -17.03 -11.07 59.64
C PRO A 99 -15.76 -11.81 60.12
N ASP A 100 -15.64 -12.04 61.43
CA ASP A 100 -14.53 -12.78 62.06
C ASP A 100 -14.70 -14.31 62.07
N GLY A 101 -15.83 -14.82 61.57
CA GLY A 101 -16.16 -16.25 61.54
C GLY A 101 -16.85 -16.77 62.79
N THR A 102 -17.11 -15.92 63.79
CA THR A 102 -17.91 -16.31 64.95
C THR A 102 -19.38 -16.47 64.54
N ALA A 103 -20.01 -17.58 64.94
CA ALA A 103 -21.42 -17.81 64.69
C ALA A 103 -22.27 -16.81 65.51
N ARG A 104 -22.96 -15.90 64.82
CA ARG A 104 -23.90 -14.94 65.41
C ARG A 104 -25.16 -15.65 65.88
N TRP A 105 -25.69 -16.56 65.05
CA TRP A 105 -26.77 -17.48 65.39
C TRP A 105 -26.90 -18.61 64.36
N PHE A 106 -27.64 -19.65 64.73
CA PHE A 106 -28.23 -20.61 63.78
C PHE A 106 -29.69 -20.87 64.14
N ARG A 107 -30.50 -21.31 63.16
CA ARG A 107 -31.92 -21.61 63.31
C ARG A 107 -32.25 -22.93 62.63
N TRP A 108 -32.73 -23.89 63.41
CA TRP A 108 -33.22 -25.17 62.92
C TRP A 108 -34.56 -25.00 62.21
N LEU A 109 -34.62 -25.32 60.91
CA LEU A 109 -35.85 -25.34 60.12
C LEU A 109 -36.37 -26.76 59.89
N GLY A 110 -35.57 -27.79 60.19
CA GLY A 110 -35.95 -29.21 60.08
C GLY A 110 -35.93 -29.77 58.65
N VAL A 111 -35.56 -28.95 57.66
CA VAL A 111 -35.45 -29.32 56.25
C VAL A 111 -34.25 -28.63 55.60
N PRO A 112 -33.57 -29.25 54.61
CA PRO A 112 -32.39 -28.68 53.98
C PRO A 112 -32.62 -27.28 53.39
N VAL A 113 -31.67 -26.37 53.68
CA VAL A 113 -31.70 -24.98 53.21
C VAL A 113 -30.66 -24.83 52.09
N VAL A 114 -31.11 -25.07 50.85
CA VAL A 114 -30.24 -25.20 49.66
C VAL A 114 -30.25 -23.93 48.80
N ALA A 115 -31.37 -23.20 48.77
CA ALA A 115 -31.45 -21.91 48.09
C ALA A 115 -30.57 -20.87 48.79
N SER A 116 -30.03 -19.94 48.00
CA SER A 116 -29.19 -18.86 48.54
C SER A 116 -30.08 -17.78 49.16
N PRO A 117 -29.75 -17.26 50.36
CA PRO A 117 -30.52 -16.20 51.00
C PRO A 117 -30.46 -14.87 50.23
N ALA A 118 -31.43 -14.01 50.54
CA ALA A 118 -31.56 -12.65 50.01
C ALA A 118 -31.73 -11.65 51.16
N VAL A 119 -30.85 -10.66 51.26
CA VAL A 119 -30.89 -9.62 52.30
C VAL A 119 -31.52 -8.36 51.72
N GLY A 120 -32.65 -7.94 52.31
CA GLY A 120 -33.35 -6.72 51.93
C GLY A 120 -32.63 -5.44 52.41
N PRO A 121 -32.97 -4.26 51.86
CA PRO A 121 -32.37 -2.98 52.28
C PRO A 121 -32.60 -2.64 53.76
N ASP A 122 -33.65 -3.19 54.38
CA ASP A 122 -33.98 -3.06 55.80
C ASP A 122 -33.21 -4.04 56.72
N GLY A 123 -32.40 -4.93 56.15
CA GLY A 123 -31.70 -5.99 56.87
C GLY A 123 -32.56 -7.23 57.18
N THR A 124 -33.80 -7.32 56.64
CA THR A 124 -34.57 -8.57 56.69
C THR A 124 -33.98 -9.59 55.71
N VAL A 125 -33.83 -10.84 56.16
CA VAL A 125 -33.23 -11.92 55.37
C VAL A 125 -34.31 -12.91 54.95
N TYR A 126 -34.37 -13.23 53.67
CA TYR A 126 -35.36 -14.14 53.09
C TYR A 126 -34.66 -15.36 52.49
N VAL A 127 -35.17 -16.57 52.73
CA VAL A 127 -34.59 -17.81 52.17
C VAL A 127 -35.66 -18.89 51.95
N SER A 128 -35.54 -19.60 50.84
CA SER A 128 -36.38 -20.73 50.46
C SER A 128 -35.82 -22.03 51.03
N ALA A 129 -36.68 -22.88 51.58
CA ALA A 129 -36.30 -24.18 52.13
C ALA A 129 -37.03 -25.35 51.45
N SER A 130 -36.50 -26.56 51.61
CA SER A 130 -36.95 -27.75 50.85
C SER A 130 -38.39 -28.20 51.11
N ASP A 131 -39.05 -27.66 52.15
CA ASP A 131 -40.46 -27.90 52.47
C ASP A 131 -41.46 -27.07 51.64
N GLY A 132 -40.97 -26.24 50.70
CA GLY A 132 -41.83 -25.37 49.89
C GLY A 132 -42.25 -24.10 50.63
N LYS A 133 -41.41 -23.56 51.51
CA LYS A 133 -41.65 -22.24 52.13
C LYS A 133 -40.53 -21.25 51.87
N LEU A 134 -40.93 -20.00 51.68
CA LEU A 134 -40.09 -18.82 51.84
C LEU A 134 -40.19 -18.38 53.31
N TYR A 135 -39.06 -18.37 54.00
CA TYR A 135 -38.91 -17.87 55.36
C TYR A 135 -38.40 -16.43 55.34
N SER A 136 -38.88 -15.60 56.26
CA SER A 136 -38.44 -14.22 56.48
C SER A 136 -37.90 -14.06 57.90
N PHE A 137 -36.69 -13.54 58.06
CA PHE A 137 -35.96 -13.42 59.33
C PHE A 137 -35.50 -11.98 59.61
N THR A 138 -35.45 -11.59 60.88
CA THR A 138 -34.63 -10.44 61.31
C THR A 138 -33.14 -10.77 61.21
N ALA A 139 -32.27 -9.75 61.24
CA ALA A 139 -30.81 -9.93 61.31
C ALA A 139 -30.32 -10.68 62.57
N ASP A 140 -31.19 -10.86 63.57
CA ASP A 140 -30.96 -11.66 64.78
C ASP A 140 -31.67 -13.04 64.74
N GLY A 141 -32.13 -13.43 63.55
CA GLY A 141 -32.63 -14.77 63.25
C GLY A 141 -34.03 -15.06 63.79
N VAL A 142 -34.84 -14.04 64.11
CA VAL A 142 -36.23 -14.24 64.52
C VAL A 142 -37.09 -14.32 63.26
N ILE A 143 -37.87 -15.40 63.09
CA ILE A 143 -38.80 -15.53 61.96
C ILE A 143 -39.89 -14.45 62.09
N LYS A 144 -39.98 -13.57 61.09
CA LYS A 144 -41.04 -12.56 60.95
C LYS A 144 -42.31 -13.18 60.40
N TRP A 145 -42.19 -14.00 59.36
CA TRP A 145 -43.29 -14.69 58.68
C TRP A 145 -42.77 -15.87 57.83
N THR A 146 -43.69 -16.72 57.37
CA THR A 146 -43.42 -17.76 56.36
C THR A 146 -44.50 -17.73 55.29
N PHE A 147 -44.13 -17.89 54.02
CA PHE A 147 -45.04 -17.95 52.87
C PHE A 147 -44.87 -19.29 52.13
N SER A 148 -45.97 -19.97 51.80
CA SER A 148 -45.93 -21.26 51.08
C SER A 148 -45.74 -21.05 49.57
N VAL A 149 -44.57 -21.41 49.06
CA VAL A 149 -44.23 -21.39 47.64
C VAL A 149 -44.51 -22.78 47.07
N GLY A 150 -45.32 -22.89 46.02
CA GLY A 150 -45.93 -24.15 45.63
C GLY A 150 -44.93 -25.27 45.29
N GLY A 151 -45.19 -26.47 45.84
CA GLY A 151 -44.40 -27.69 45.63
C GLY A 151 -43.23 -27.82 46.60
N ALA A 152 -42.91 -29.06 47.00
CA ALA A 152 -41.69 -29.35 47.74
C ALA A 152 -40.45 -29.14 46.85
N THR A 153 -39.27 -28.94 47.46
CA THR A 153 -37.98 -28.78 46.78
C THR A 153 -37.91 -27.61 45.77
N SER A 154 -38.30 -26.39 46.19
CA SER A 154 -37.82 -25.18 45.50
C SER A 154 -36.41 -24.83 46.00
N PHE A 155 -35.46 -24.75 45.08
CA PHE A 155 -34.11 -24.21 45.30
C PHE A 155 -33.95 -22.81 44.66
N SER A 156 -35.05 -22.24 44.15
CA SER A 156 -35.11 -20.91 43.55
C SER A 156 -34.75 -19.86 44.61
N SER A 157 -33.63 -19.15 44.40
CA SER A 157 -33.13 -18.14 45.33
C SER A 157 -33.89 -16.82 45.11
N PRO A 158 -34.38 -16.13 46.16
CA PRO A 158 -35.22 -14.94 45.97
C PRO A 158 -34.50 -13.80 45.22
N ALA A 159 -35.29 -12.91 44.61
CA ALA A 159 -34.85 -11.62 44.06
C ALA A 159 -35.75 -10.49 44.58
N PHE A 160 -35.33 -9.23 44.42
CA PHE A 160 -36.15 -8.06 44.75
C PHE A 160 -36.46 -7.19 43.52
N SER A 161 -37.63 -6.55 43.52
CA SER A 161 -37.91 -5.37 42.71
C SER A 161 -37.20 -4.13 43.27
N PRO A 162 -37.04 -3.03 42.51
CA PRO A 162 -36.49 -1.77 43.02
C PRO A 162 -37.26 -1.20 44.23
N GLU A 163 -38.56 -1.48 44.31
CA GLU A 163 -39.46 -1.11 45.42
C GLU A 163 -39.43 -2.13 46.58
N GLY A 164 -38.61 -3.18 46.46
CA GLY A 164 -38.38 -4.18 47.50
C GLY A 164 -39.38 -5.35 47.53
N ASN A 165 -40.22 -5.54 46.50
CA ASN A 165 -41.09 -6.71 46.39
C ASN A 165 -40.26 -7.96 46.08
N ILE A 166 -40.62 -9.10 46.68
CA ILE A 166 -39.85 -10.35 46.62
C ILE A 166 -40.38 -11.23 45.50
N TYR A 167 -39.50 -11.71 44.62
CA TYR A 167 -39.81 -12.67 43.57
C TYR A 167 -39.17 -14.03 43.86
N VAL A 168 -39.95 -15.12 43.77
CA VAL A 168 -39.48 -16.51 44.02
C VAL A 168 -40.21 -17.53 43.14
N GLY A 169 -39.48 -18.52 42.63
CA GLY A 169 -40.02 -19.63 41.83
C GLY A 169 -40.50 -20.81 42.67
N GLY A 170 -41.59 -21.45 42.24
CA GLY A 170 -42.16 -22.67 42.83
C GLY A 170 -41.95 -23.92 41.97
N ALA A 171 -41.80 -25.06 42.63
CA ALA A 171 -41.79 -26.37 41.99
C ALA A 171 -43.17 -26.76 41.42
N ASP A 172 -44.25 -26.07 41.82
CA ASP A 172 -45.56 -26.11 41.17
C ASP A 172 -45.62 -25.37 39.81
N GLY A 173 -44.50 -24.79 39.37
CA GLY A 173 -44.35 -24.13 38.09
C GLY A 173 -44.92 -22.72 38.03
N LYS A 174 -44.89 -21.99 39.15
CA LYS A 174 -45.25 -20.56 39.22
C LYS A 174 -44.06 -19.67 39.59
N LEU A 175 -44.14 -18.41 39.18
CA LEU A 175 -43.42 -17.30 39.83
C LEU A 175 -44.40 -16.56 40.75
N TYR A 176 -43.97 -16.31 41.98
CA TYR A 176 -44.71 -15.54 42.98
C TYR A 176 -44.07 -14.16 43.18
N ALA A 177 -44.91 -13.14 43.37
CA ALA A 177 -44.53 -11.81 43.81
C ALA A 177 -45.15 -11.52 45.19
N ILE A 178 -44.32 -11.24 46.19
CA ILE A 178 -44.70 -11.17 47.61
C ILE A 178 -44.18 -9.86 48.20
N ARG A 179 -44.96 -9.15 49.01
CA ARG A 179 -44.47 -7.97 49.75
C ARG A 179 -43.54 -8.36 50.89
N GLN A 180 -42.78 -7.39 51.40
CA GLN A 180 -41.90 -7.53 52.58
C GLN A 180 -42.63 -7.92 53.88
N ASP A 181 -43.96 -7.75 53.93
CA ASP A 181 -44.83 -8.19 55.02
C ASP A 181 -45.34 -9.65 54.88
N GLY A 182 -45.02 -10.33 53.78
CA GLY A 182 -45.45 -11.69 53.48
C GLY A 182 -46.76 -11.80 52.68
N THR A 183 -47.40 -10.68 52.33
CA THR A 183 -48.64 -10.70 51.53
C THR A 183 -48.36 -10.97 50.05
N LEU A 184 -49.13 -11.88 49.45
CA LEU A 184 -49.10 -12.15 48.01
C LEU A 184 -49.59 -10.94 47.22
N ILE A 185 -48.85 -10.56 46.18
CA ILE A 185 -49.22 -9.53 45.20
C ILE A 185 -49.86 -10.19 43.99
N TRP A 186 -49.14 -11.13 43.37
CA TRP A 186 -49.60 -11.95 42.24
C TRP A 186 -48.81 -13.25 42.14
N SER A 187 -49.34 -14.22 41.39
CA SER A 187 -48.60 -15.43 40.98
C SER A 187 -48.94 -15.78 39.53
N VAL A 188 -47.93 -16.03 38.70
CA VAL A 188 -48.09 -16.38 37.27
C VAL A 188 -47.62 -17.80 36.99
N GLY A 189 -48.35 -18.56 36.17
CA GLY A 189 -47.98 -19.90 35.76
C GLY A 189 -47.00 -19.91 34.59
N LEU A 190 -45.92 -20.67 34.72
CA LEU A 190 -44.83 -20.79 33.74
C LEU A 190 -44.84 -22.13 32.97
N ASN A 191 -45.81 -23.00 33.28
CA ASN A 191 -46.05 -24.31 32.65
C ASN A 191 -44.93 -25.37 32.82
N ALA A 192 -43.89 -25.08 33.60
CA ALA A 192 -42.85 -26.02 34.01
C ALA A 192 -42.34 -25.69 35.42
N PRO A 193 -41.95 -26.68 36.25
CA PRO A 193 -41.39 -26.45 37.60
C PRO A 193 -40.19 -25.51 37.60
N VAL A 194 -40.14 -24.60 38.58
CA VAL A 194 -38.98 -23.74 38.85
C VAL A 194 -38.20 -24.31 40.02
N THR A 195 -37.36 -25.31 39.75
CA THR A 195 -36.57 -25.99 40.79
C THR A 195 -35.26 -25.27 41.10
N SER A 196 -34.40 -25.05 40.11
CA SER A 196 -33.04 -24.48 40.28
C SER A 196 -32.87 -23.06 39.72
N SER A 197 -33.73 -22.66 38.79
CA SER A 197 -33.71 -21.32 38.20
C SER A 197 -34.14 -20.27 39.25
N SER A 198 -33.40 -19.17 39.30
CA SER A 198 -33.66 -18.04 40.21
C SER A 198 -33.98 -16.78 39.38
N PRO A 199 -35.00 -15.98 39.73
CA PRO A 199 -35.36 -14.80 38.96
C PRO A 199 -34.23 -13.75 38.96
N ALA A 200 -34.14 -13.01 37.86
CA ALA A 200 -33.38 -11.77 37.73
C ALA A 200 -34.33 -10.61 37.41
N VAL A 201 -33.95 -9.38 37.76
CA VAL A 201 -34.76 -8.17 37.56
C VAL A 201 -33.91 -7.09 36.88
N GLY A 202 -34.34 -6.64 35.71
CA GLY A 202 -33.71 -5.56 34.96
C GLY A 202 -33.79 -4.21 35.67
N ARG A 203 -33.00 -3.23 35.23
CA ARG A 203 -33.02 -1.86 35.77
C ARG A 203 -34.33 -1.11 35.50
N ASP A 204 -35.11 -1.60 34.55
CA ASP A 204 -36.48 -1.21 34.18
C ASP A 204 -37.57 -1.91 35.03
N GLY A 205 -37.19 -2.85 35.90
CA GLY A 205 -38.10 -3.69 36.66
C GLY A 205 -38.60 -4.94 35.91
N THR A 206 -38.18 -5.19 34.67
CA THR A 206 -38.59 -6.40 33.94
C THR A 206 -38.01 -7.65 34.61
N ILE A 207 -38.86 -8.63 34.90
CA ILE A 207 -38.50 -9.85 35.62
C ILE A 207 -38.22 -10.95 34.60
N TYR A 208 -37.03 -11.53 34.67
CA TYR A 208 -36.57 -12.62 33.81
C TYR A 208 -36.49 -13.91 34.63
N ILE A 209 -37.14 -14.97 34.16
CA ILE A 209 -37.08 -16.28 34.81
C ILE A 209 -37.14 -17.43 33.81
N ALA A 210 -36.27 -18.42 33.98
CA ALA A 210 -36.26 -19.64 33.18
C ALA A 210 -37.12 -20.73 33.84
N ALA A 211 -37.92 -21.45 33.06
CA ALA A 211 -38.70 -22.61 33.50
C ALA A 211 -38.87 -23.60 32.34
N GLY A 212 -38.45 -24.85 32.54
CA GLY A 212 -38.40 -25.85 31.47
C GLY A 212 -37.49 -25.38 30.33
N GLU A 213 -38.00 -25.37 29.10
CA GLU A 213 -37.26 -24.94 27.90
C GLU A 213 -37.46 -23.45 27.57
N ARG A 214 -38.05 -22.67 28.48
CA ARG A 214 -38.49 -21.29 28.20
C ARG A 214 -37.94 -20.27 29.19
N LEU A 215 -37.46 -19.16 28.65
CA LEU A 215 -37.21 -17.92 29.40
C LEU A 215 -38.44 -17.02 29.25
N PHE A 216 -38.96 -16.52 30.35
CA PHE A 216 -40.09 -15.59 30.40
C PHE A 216 -39.59 -14.21 30.83
N ALA A 217 -40.02 -13.16 30.10
CA ALA A 217 -39.88 -11.77 30.49
C ALA A 217 -41.25 -11.23 30.90
N LEU A 218 -41.35 -10.74 32.14
CA LEU A 218 -42.59 -10.35 32.80
C LEU A 218 -42.50 -8.90 33.30
N THR A 219 -43.60 -8.16 33.26
CA THR A 219 -43.67 -6.85 33.92
C THR A 219 -43.61 -6.99 35.45
N PRO A 220 -43.31 -5.90 36.20
CA PRO A 220 -43.49 -5.86 37.66
C PRO A 220 -44.90 -6.28 38.14
N GLY A 221 -45.92 -6.16 37.27
CA GLY A 221 -47.30 -6.57 37.50
C GLY A 221 -47.63 -8.02 37.12
N GLY A 222 -46.64 -8.82 36.69
CA GLY A 222 -46.81 -10.25 36.39
C GLY A 222 -47.40 -10.57 35.01
N SER A 223 -47.57 -9.58 34.13
CA SER A 223 -47.99 -9.80 32.75
C SER A 223 -46.81 -10.16 31.84
N LEU A 224 -47.02 -11.07 30.88
CA LEU A 224 -46.01 -11.50 29.92
C LEU A 224 -45.70 -10.38 28.91
N LEU A 225 -44.42 -10.02 28.79
CA LEU A 225 -43.90 -9.17 27.71
C LEU A 225 -43.53 -10.04 26.50
N TRP A 226 -42.66 -11.03 26.73
CA TRP A 226 -42.23 -12.00 25.72
C TRP A 226 -41.77 -13.30 26.39
N SER A 227 -41.61 -14.36 25.60
CA SER A 227 -40.92 -15.58 26.03
C SER A 227 -40.04 -16.14 24.92
N PHE A 228 -38.82 -16.51 25.25
CA PHE A 228 -37.88 -17.20 24.38
C PHE A 228 -37.89 -18.71 24.67
N THR A 229 -37.65 -19.56 23.67
CA THR A 229 -37.58 -21.03 23.82
C THR A 229 -36.21 -21.52 23.34
N SER A 230 -35.49 -22.24 24.19
CA SER A 230 -34.17 -22.82 23.88
C SER A 230 -34.25 -24.21 23.26
N ALA A 231 -33.13 -24.70 22.72
CA ALA A 231 -33.02 -26.04 22.12
C ALA A 231 -33.07 -27.22 23.13
N SER A 232 -33.14 -26.91 24.43
CA SER A 232 -33.30 -27.88 25.53
C SER A 232 -33.75 -27.14 26.79
N THR A 233 -34.01 -27.87 27.87
CA THR A 233 -34.27 -27.29 29.20
C THR A 233 -33.16 -26.35 29.66
N MET A 234 -33.55 -25.21 30.24
CA MET A 234 -32.71 -24.26 30.94
C MET A 234 -32.64 -24.64 32.43
N SER A 235 -31.46 -24.76 33.00
CA SER A 235 -31.28 -25.06 34.43
C SER A 235 -30.64 -23.92 35.22
N ALA A 236 -29.79 -23.12 34.57
CA ALA A 236 -29.32 -21.84 35.08
C ALA A 236 -30.45 -20.78 35.15
N GLY A 237 -30.37 -19.88 36.14
CA GLY A 237 -31.12 -18.62 36.11
C GLY A 237 -30.51 -17.65 35.08
N PRO A 238 -31.30 -16.70 34.53
CA PRO A 238 -30.80 -15.69 33.61
C PRO A 238 -29.93 -14.63 34.32
N THR A 239 -29.00 -14.05 33.57
CA THR A 239 -28.19 -12.87 33.97
C THR A 239 -28.50 -11.72 33.03
N VAL A 240 -28.70 -10.51 33.56
CA VAL A 240 -28.97 -9.28 32.77
C VAL A 240 -27.73 -8.38 32.82
N ALA A 241 -27.17 -8.05 31.67
CA ALA A 241 -26.03 -7.15 31.55
C ALA A 241 -26.41 -5.67 31.80
N PRO A 242 -25.44 -4.79 32.13
CA PRO A 242 -25.69 -3.35 32.25
C PRO A 242 -26.23 -2.68 30.96
N ASP A 243 -26.02 -3.28 29.78
CA ASP A 243 -26.57 -2.83 28.49
C ASP A 243 -27.98 -3.39 28.18
N GLY A 244 -28.54 -4.21 29.08
CA GLY A 244 -29.84 -4.86 28.94
C GLY A 244 -29.83 -6.24 28.26
N THR A 245 -28.67 -6.73 27.79
CA THR A 245 -28.56 -8.08 27.20
C THR A 245 -28.87 -9.15 28.25
N ILE A 246 -29.73 -10.12 27.90
CA ILE A 246 -30.06 -11.23 28.79
C ILE A 246 -29.28 -12.48 28.35
N TYR A 247 -28.45 -13.00 29.25
CA TYR A 247 -27.72 -14.25 29.06
C TYR A 247 -28.46 -15.40 29.75
N VAL A 248 -28.64 -16.52 29.04
CA VAL A 248 -29.30 -17.74 29.57
C VAL A 248 -28.70 -19.01 28.96
N GLY A 249 -28.65 -20.09 29.74
CA GLY A 249 -27.99 -21.34 29.37
C GLY A 249 -28.93 -22.55 29.26
N SER A 250 -28.72 -23.36 28.23
CA SER A 250 -29.24 -24.73 28.07
C SER A 250 -28.08 -25.64 27.63
N THR A 251 -28.22 -26.56 26.68
CA THR A 251 -27.07 -27.07 25.88
C THR A 251 -26.42 -25.99 24.99
N VAL A 252 -27.11 -24.87 24.78
CA VAL A 252 -26.64 -23.70 24.05
C VAL A 252 -26.66 -22.51 25.00
N PHE A 253 -25.62 -21.68 24.95
CA PHE A 253 -25.59 -20.39 25.62
C PHE A 253 -26.18 -19.33 24.68
N TYR A 254 -27.15 -18.56 25.17
CA TYR A 254 -27.83 -17.52 24.40
C TYR A 254 -27.54 -16.16 25.01
N ALA A 255 -27.17 -15.21 24.15
CA ALA A 255 -27.33 -13.78 24.42
C ALA A 255 -28.60 -13.30 23.71
N LEU A 256 -29.49 -12.63 24.42
CA LEU A 256 -30.74 -12.09 23.90
C LEU A 256 -30.76 -10.57 24.08
N TRP A 257 -31.31 -9.86 23.10
CA TRP A 257 -31.66 -8.45 23.23
C TRP A 257 -32.83 -8.25 24.22
N PRO A 258 -33.05 -7.04 24.76
CA PRO A 258 -34.16 -6.74 25.69
C PRO A 258 -35.58 -7.09 25.20
N ASN A 259 -35.76 -7.25 23.89
CA ASN A 259 -37.02 -7.65 23.24
C ASN A 259 -37.17 -9.19 23.07
N GLY A 260 -36.20 -9.98 23.53
CA GLY A 260 -36.21 -11.45 23.45
C GLY A 260 -35.69 -12.04 22.14
N THR A 261 -35.21 -11.24 21.18
CA THR A 261 -34.55 -11.78 19.98
C THR A 261 -33.09 -12.14 20.26
N VAL A 262 -32.58 -13.14 19.55
CA VAL A 262 -31.18 -13.60 19.71
C VAL A 262 -30.20 -12.52 19.24
N ARG A 263 -29.24 -12.18 20.10
CA ARG A 263 -28.06 -11.35 19.80
C ARG A 263 -26.92 -12.22 19.27
N TRP A 264 -26.58 -13.30 19.97
CA TRP A 264 -25.64 -14.35 19.53
C TRP A 264 -25.86 -15.65 20.31
N THR A 265 -25.24 -16.75 19.84
CA THR A 265 -25.28 -18.06 20.50
C THR A 265 -23.92 -18.75 20.52
N TYR A 266 -23.67 -19.56 21.54
CA TYR A 266 -22.48 -20.42 21.64
C TYR A 266 -22.89 -21.86 22.02
N MET A 267 -22.43 -22.85 21.26
CA MET A 267 -22.70 -24.26 21.55
C MET A 267 -21.67 -24.81 22.54
N ALA A 268 -22.05 -24.91 23.82
CA ALA A 268 -21.17 -25.40 24.88
C ALA A 268 -20.95 -26.93 24.87
N GLY A 269 -21.75 -27.68 24.10
CA GLY A 269 -21.69 -29.16 24.01
C GLY A 269 -22.21 -29.91 25.26
N TYR A 270 -22.35 -29.21 26.38
CA TYR A 270 -22.83 -29.72 27.67
C TYR A 270 -23.98 -28.85 28.19
N GLN A 271 -24.77 -29.38 29.13
CA GLN A 271 -25.80 -28.62 29.83
C GLN A 271 -25.18 -27.53 30.72
N ILE A 272 -25.58 -26.27 30.52
CA ILE A 272 -25.18 -25.12 31.31
C ILE A 272 -26.07 -25.05 32.55
N GLN A 273 -25.54 -25.48 33.69
CA GLN A 273 -26.25 -25.53 34.97
C GLN A 273 -26.10 -24.26 35.81
N TRP A 274 -25.20 -23.37 35.42
CA TRP A 274 -24.77 -22.21 36.22
C TRP A 274 -24.98 -20.89 35.46
N ALA A 275 -25.33 -19.84 36.19
CA ALA A 275 -25.51 -18.51 35.61
C ALA A 275 -24.15 -17.87 35.28
N PRO A 276 -24.00 -17.16 34.15
CA PRO A 276 -22.77 -16.46 33.80
C PRO A 276 -22.58 -15.20 34.64
N ALA A 277 -21.33 -14.74 34.77
CA ALA A 277 -21.02 -13.41 35.28
C ALA A 277 -20.69 -12.43 34.14
N VAL A 278 -20.87 -11.13 34.36
CA VAL A 278 -20.59 -10.06 33.40
C VAL A 278 -19.68 -9.02 34.05
N GLY A 279 -18.42 -8.96 33.59
CA GLY A 279 -17.38 -8.10 34.15
C GLY A 279 -17.54 -6.60 33.85
N PRO A 280 -16.66 -5.75 34.42
CA PRO A 280 -16.74 -4.29 34.27
C PRO A 280 -16.52 -3.81 32.84
N ASP A 281 -15.78 -4.56 32.02
CA ASP A 281 -15.57 -4.32 30.58
C ASP A 281 -16.64 -4.98 29.70
N GLY A 282 -17.68 -5.57 30.31
CA GLY A 282 -18.72 -6.33 29.63
C GLY A 282 -18.33 -7.78 29.27
N THR A 283 -17.13 -8.25 29.63
CA THR A 283 -16.71 -9.65 29.38
C THR A 283 -17.65 -10.62 30.09
N VAL A 284 -18.16 -11.60 29.35
CA VAL A 284 -19.09 -12.61 29.87
C VAL A 284 -18.31 -13.87 30.26
N TYR A 285 -18.35 -14.23 31.53
CA TYR A 285 -17.69 -15.41 32.07
C TYR A 285 -18.69 -16.54 32.27
N LEU A 286 -18.50 -17.65 31.55
CA LEU A 286 -19.39 -18.82 31.56
C LEU A 286 -18.67 -20.04 32.13
N ALA A 287 -19.26 -20.64 33.18
CA ALA A 287 -18.82 -21.92 33.70
C ALA A 287 -19.45 -23.09 32.91
N THR A 288 -18.62 -23.99 32.38
CA THR A 288 -19.04 -25.19 31.63
C THR A 288 -18.14 -26.39 32.03
N GLY A 289 -17.85 -27.32 31.11
CA GLY A 289 -16.69 -28.21 31.25
C GLY A 289 -15.35 -27.45 31.35
N SER A 290 -15.30 -26.21 30.85
CA SER A 290 -14.18 -25.27 30.94
C SER A 290 -14.68 -23.89 31.44
N LEU A 291 -13.77 -23.01 31.89
CA LEU A 291 -14.12 -21.60 32.07
C LEU A 291 -13.93 -20.88 30.73
N LEU A 292 -14.97 -20.21 30.25
CA LEU A 292 -14.96 -19.47 29.00
C LEU A 292 -15.18 -17.98 29.28
N ALA A 293 -14.40 -17.11 28.65
CA ALA A 293 -14.61 -15.67 28.64
C ALA A 293 -14.96 -15.23 27.22
N PHE A 294 -16.03 -14.44 27.07
CA PHE A 294 -16.48 -13.87 25.80
C PHE A 294 -16.46 -12.35 25.84
N TYR A 295 -16.09 -11.72 24.74
CA TYR A 295 -16.36 -10.30 24.52
C TYR A 295 -17.89 -10.07 24.37
N PRO A 296 -18.39 -8.82 24.55
CA PRO A 296 -19.83 -8.51 24.42
C PRO A 296 -20.48 -8.84 23.07
N ASP A 297 -19.69 -9.06 22.02
CA ASP A 297 -20.14 -9.47 20.68
C ASP A 297 -20.31 -10.99 20.54
N GLY A 298 -19.91 -11.78 21.53
CA GLY A 298 -19.96 -13.25 21.53
C GLY A 298 -18.70 -13.94 21.02
N SER A 299 -17.66 -13.19 20.64
CA SER A 299 -16.36 -13.75 20.30
C SER A 299 -15.62 -14.24 21.56
N LEU A 300 -14.89 -15.35 21.46
CA LEU A 300 -14.18 -15.95 22.58
C LEU A 300 -12.92 -15.15 22.91
N LYS A 301 -12.87 -14.54 24.10
CA LYS A 301 -11.73 -13.79 24.64
C LYS A 301 -10.62 -14.73 25.10
N TRP A 302 -10.98 -15.75 25.87
CA TRP A 302 -10.11 -16.87 26.23
C TRP A 302 -10.93 -18.07 26.74
N SER A 303 -10.28 -19.23 26.80
CA SER A 303 -10.81 -20.43 27.45
C SER A 303 -9.75 -21.06 28.34
N LEU A 304 -10.06 -21.30 29.61
CA LEU A 304 -9.23 -22.08 30.53
C LEU A 304 -9.76 -23.52 30.56
N PRO A 305 -9.06 -24.51 29.98
CA PRO A 305 -9.49 -25.89 29.98
C PRO A 305 -9.45 -26.46 31.41
N SER A 306 -10.55 -27.08 31.86
CA SER A 306 -10.55 -27.87 33.09
C SER A 306 -10.58 -29.37 32.75
N SER A 307 -9.91 -30.18 33.57
CA SER A 307 -9.94 -31.64 33.43
C SER A 307 -11.27 -32.26 33.89
N TYR A 308 -12.05 -31.52 34.69
CA TYR A 308 -13.40 -31.88 35.13
C TYR A 308 -14.26 -30.62 35.30
N PHE A 309 -15.58 -30.75 35.18
CA PHE A 309 -16.53 -29.63 35.15
C PHE A 309 -16.35 -28.63 36.29
N LEU A 310 -16.61 -27.36 35.97
CA LEU A 310 -16.87 -26.33 36.97
C LEU A 310 -18.19 -26.66 37.70
N SER A 311 -18.32 -26.23 38.96
CA SER A 311 -19.42 -26.65 39.84
C SER A 311 -20.28 -25.50 40.37
N THR A 312 -19.94 -24.26 40.02
CA THR A 312 -20.57 -23.04 40.52
C THR A 312 -20.79 -22.03 39.39
N SER A 313 -21.64 -21.03 39.61
CA SER A 313 -21.50 -19.80 38.83
C SER A 313 -20.13 -19.19 39.10
N PRO A 314 -19.45 -18.59 38.11
CA PRO A 314 -18.33 -17.70 38.38
C PRO A 314 -18.85 -16.40 39.01
N ILE A 315 -17.98 -15.71 39.75
CA ILE A 315 -18.18 -14.30 40.11
C ILE A 315 -16.93 -13.50 39.74
N VAL A 316 -17.04 -12.20 39.55
CA VAL A 316 -15.95 -11.34 39.07
C VAL A 316 -15.83 -10.05 39.89
N ASP A 317 -14.59 -9.60 40.12
CA ASP A 317 -14.30 -8.42 40.95
C ASP A 317 -13.97 -7.16 40.14
N GLY A 318 -13.72 -6.04 40.85
CA GLY A 318 -13.45 -4.72 40.28
C GLY A 318 -12.21 -4.63 39.37
N ARG A 319 -11.37 -5.66 39.34
CA ARG A 319 -10.16 -5.79 38.50
C ARG A 319 -10.37 -6.77 37.35
N GLY A 320 -11.49 -7.48 37.32
CA GLY A 320 -11.76 -8.57 36.39
C GLY A 320 -11.25 -9.95 36.84
N PHE A 321 -10.81 -10.12 38.09
CA PHE A 321 -10.44 -11.46 38.58
C PHE A 321 -11.71 -12.28 38.82
N VAL A 322 -11.72 -13.53 38.33
CA VAL A 322 -12.87 -14.43 38.35
C VAL A 322 -12.67 -15.51 39.41
N TYR A 323 -13.67 -15.72 40.27
CA TYR A 323 -13.64 -16.71 41.34
C TYR A 323 -14.69 -17.80 41.08
N VAL A 324 -14.28 -19.06 41.05
CA VAL A 324 -15.13 -20.19 40.65
C VAL A 324 -14.72 -21.51 41.31
N GLY A 325 -15.70 -22.33 41.70
CA GLY A 325 -15.47 -23.68 42.22
C GLY A 325 -15.47 -24.74 41.11
N ALA A 326 -14.64 -25.76 41.26
CA ALA A 326 -14.59 -26.90 40.32
C ALA A 326 -14.80 -28.25 41.04
N LEU A 327 -15.31 -29.26 40.31
CA LEU A 327 -15.49 -30.61 40.85
C LEU A 327 -14.17 -31.31 41.23
N ASN A 328 -13.03 -30.81 40.71
CA ASN A 328 -11.69 -31.31 41.03
C ASN A 328 -11.15 -30.89 42.42
N HIS A 329 -12.05 -30.44 43.31
CA HIS A 329 -11.79 -30.09 44.71
C HIS A 329 -11.03 -28.77 44.93
N TYR A 330 -10.71 -28.06 43.85
CA TYR A 330 -10.13 -26.73 43.91
C TYR A 330 -11.19 -25.64 43.75
N PHE A 331 -11.11 -24.64 44.62
CA PHE A 331 -11.66 -23.32 44.37
C PHE A 331 -10.57 -22.45 43.71
N TYR A 332 -10.91 -21.73 42.64
CA TYR A 332 -9.95 -20.99 41.83
C TYR A 332 -10.19 -19.47 41.91
N SER A 333 -9.09 -18.72 41.84
CA SER A 333 -9.09 -17.34 41.33
C SER A 333 -8.31 -17.31 40.02
N ILE A 334 -8.94 -16.76 38.99
CA ILE A 334 -8.45 -16.65 37.63
C ILE A 334 -8.25 -15.17 37.31
N SER A 335 -7.07 -14.82 36.82
CA SER A 335 -6.70 -13.49 36.35
C SER A 335 -7.56 -13.05 35.15
N PRO A 336 -7.65 -11.74 34.83
CA PRO A 336 -8.42 -11.24 33.68
C PRO A 336 -7.96 -11.78 32.32
N ASP A 337 -6.74 -12.31 32.24
CA ASP A 337 -6.13 -12.94 31.06
C ASP A 337 -6.41 -14.47 30.93
N GLY A 338 -7.12 -15.06 31.88
CA GLY A 338 -7.44 -16.49 31.92
C GLY A 338 -6.41 -17.36 32.64
N THR A 339 -5.31 -16.80 33.17
CA THR A 339 -4.33 -17.54 33.97
C THR A 339 -4.83 -17.82 35.39
N VAL A 340 -4.38 -18.92 36.02
CA VAL A 340 -4.71 -19.21 37.43
C VAL A 340 -3.86 -18.32 38.34
N ALA A 341 -4.48 -17.29 38.93
CA ALA A 341 -3.84 -16.43 39.92
C ALA A 341 -3.52 -17.20 41.21
N TRP A 342 -4.50 -17.96 41.71
CA TRP A 342 -4.33 -18.89 42.83
C TRP A 342 -5.42 -19.97 42.82
N ARG A 343 -5.18 -21.05 43.58
CA ARG A 343 -6.21 -22.07 43.87
C ARG A 343 -6.13 -22.51 45.33
N TYR A 344 -7.27 -22.83 45.93
CA TYR A 344 -7.38 -23.43 47.25
C TYR A 344 -7.93 -24.85 47.11
N GLY A 345 -7.24 -25.84 47.67
CA GLY A 345 -7.74 -27.22 47.76
C GLY A 345 -8.12 -27.52 49.20
N ALA A 346 -9.35 -28.00 49.42
CA ALA A 346 -9.77 -28.44 50.75
C ALA A 346 -9.00 -29.69 51.19
N ALA A 347 -8.88 -29.91 52.51
CA ALA A 347 -8.19 -31.09 53.07
C ALA A 347 -8.96 -32.41 52.87
N ALA A 348 -10.26 -32.34 52.50
CA ALA A 348 -11.05 -33.48 52.10
C ALA A 348 -10.99 -33.65 50.56
N ALA A 349 -10.92 -34.90 50.09
CA ALA A 349 -11.16 -35.20 48.68
C ALA A 349 -12.66 -35.07 48.35
N ASN A 350 -12.99 -34.79 47.08
CA ASN A 350 -14.36 -34.66 46.56
C ASN A 350 -15.20 -33.51 47.13
N VAL A 351 -14.56 -32.40 47.55
CA VAL A 351 -15.27 -31.16 47.86
C VAL A 351 -15.75 -30.50 46.57
N SER A 352 -17.05 -30.18 46.51
CA SER A 352 -17.58 -29.16 45.59
C SER A 352 -18.01 -27.94 46.40
N TRP A 353 -18.23 -26.83 45.72
CA TRP A 353 -18.36 -25.51 46.34
C TRP A 353 -19.74 -24.91 46.06
N SER A 354 -20.15 -23.90 46.83
CA SER A 354 -21.22 -22.99 46.43
C SER A 354 -20.69 -21.92 45.46
N THR A 355 -21.56 -21.16 44.79
CA THR A 355 -21.13 -19.86 44.24
C THR A 355 -20.60 -18.99 45.40
N ALA A 356 -19.50 -18.27 45.15
CA ALA A 356 -18.86 -17.44 46.16
C ALA A 356 -19.54 -16.06 46.30
N SER A 357 -19.10 -15.28 47.28
CA SER A 357 -19.63 -13.94 47.55
C SER A 357 -18.55 -13.03 48.09
N LEU A 358 -18.36 -11.86 47.48
CA LEU A 358 -17.29 -10.91 47.82
C LEU A 358 -17.83 -9.77 48.69
N ALA A 359 -17.34 -9.67 49.92
CA ALA A 359 -17.64 -8.60 50.85
C ALA A 359 -16.83 -7.32 50.56
N SER A 360 -17.26 -6.17 51.10
CA SER A 360 -16.64 -4.88 50.80
C SER A 360 -15.29 -4.63 51.47
N ASP A 361 -14.83 -5.55 52.33
CA ASP A 361 -13.47 -5.58 52.89
C ASP A 361 -12.52 -6.47 52.05
N GLY A 362 -12.98 -6.95 50.89
CA GLY A 362 -12.24 -7.87 50.03
C GLY A 362 -12.31 -9.34 50.45
N THR A 363 -13.06 -9.70 51.50
CA THR A 363 -13.22 -11.10 51.91
C THR A 363 -14.13 -11.86 50.96
N LEU A 364 -13.62 -12.99 50.47
CA LEU A 364 -14.38 -13.92 49.64
C LEU A 364 -14.93 -15.06 50.51
N TYR A 365 -16.25 -15.15 50.60
CA TYR A 365 -16.96 -16.21 51.32
C TYR A 365 -17.45 -17.31 50.37
N VAL A 366 -17.33 -18.57 50.76
CA VAL A 366 -17.84 -19.72 49.98
C VAL A 366 -18.23 -20.90 50.89
N GLY A 367 -19.29 -21.63 50.51
CA GLY A 367 -19.69 -22.89 51.13
C GLY A 367 -18.98 -24.10 50.52
N GLY A 368 -18.67 -25.10 51.34
CA GLY A 368 -18.07 -26.37 50.95
C GLY A 368 -18.97 -27.57 51.24
N TRP A 369 -18.97 -28.54 50.31
CA TRP A 369 -19.67 -29.83 50.48
C TRP A 369 -19.01 -30.76 51.51
N ASP A 370 -17.87 -30.37 52.10
CA ASP A 370 -17.33 -30.99 53.32
C ASP A 370 -18.00 -30.47 54.61
N GLY A 371 -19.01 -29.61 54.49
CA GLY A 371 -19.73 -29.03 55.63
C GLY A 371 -18.98 -27.86 56.26
N LYS A 372 -18.34 -27.01 55.45
CA LYS A 372 -17.71 -25.78 55.93
C LYS A 372 -18.21 -24.53 55.24
N VAL A 373 -18.07 -23.41 55.94
CA VAL A 373 -18.06 -22.06 55.37
C VAL A 373 -16.62 -21.54 55.46
N TYR A 374 -16.09 -21.09 54.33
CA TYR A 374 -14.73 -20.58 54.17
C TYR A 374 -14.75 -19.07 53.96
N ALA A 375 -13.72 -18.40 54.50
CA ALA A 375 -13.43 -16.99 54.23
C ALA A 375 -11.98 -16.85 53.77
N PHE A 376 -11.76 -16.33 52.57
CA PHE A 376 -10.43 -16.01 52.03
C PHE A 376 -10.20 -14.50 52.04
N GLY A 377 -8.99 -14.07 52.36
CA GLY A 377 -8.64 -12.65 52.36
C GLY A 377 -7.18 -12.38 52.70
N GLY A 378 -6.42 -11.97 51.70
CA GLY A 378 -5.05 -11.47 51.82
C GLY A 378 -4.89 -10.20 50.99
N SER A 379 -4.35 -9.14 51.60
CA SER A 379 -4.08 -7.85 50.95
C SER A 379 -2.63 -7.81 50.47
N LYS A 380 -2.44 -7.85 49.15
CA LYS A 380 -1.17 -7.43 48.51
C LYS A 380 -1.37 -6.04 47.92
N GLU A 381 -0.30 -5.25 47.91
CA GLU A 381 -0.27 -4.05 47.09
C GLU A 381 -0.28 -4.43 45.61
N PHE A 382 -0.98 -3.59 44.84
CA PHE A 382 -1.18 -3.74 43.42
C PHE A 382 -0.61 -2.51 42.72
N TYR A 383 0.17 -2.73 41.68
CA TYR A 383 0.94 -1.68 41.03
C TYR A 383 0.43 -1.42 39.61
N GLU A 384 0.53 -0.15 39.24
CA GLU A 384 0.28 0.37 37.90
C GLU A 384 1.61 0.37 37.13
N LEU A 385 1.66 -0.31 35.98
CA LEU A 385 2.81 -0.31 35.08
C LEU A 385 2.45 0.42 33.78
N LYS A 386 3.14 1.52 33.49
CA LYS A 386 2.91 2.33 32.28
C LYS A 386 3.97 2.13 31.22
N PHE A 387 3.54 1.74 30.02
CA PHE A 387 4.36 1.88 28.82
C PHE A 387 3.98 3.19 28.13
N VAL A 388 4.96 4.04 27.85
CA VAL A 388 4.75 5.38 27.30
C VAL A 388 5.30 5.43 25.87
N ALA A 389 4.42 5.42 24.87
CA ALA A 389 4.78 5.59 23.47
C ALA A 389 5.14 7.05 23.17
N SER A 390 6.29 7.24 22.52
CA SER A 390 6.75 8.51 21.96
C SER A 390 7.04 8.34 20.47
N SER A 391 6.90 9.41 19.68
CA SER A 391 7.08 9.43 18.21
C SER A 391 6.11 8.59 17.37
N LEU A 392 5.19 7.85 18.01
CA LEU A 392 4.03 7.24 17.36
C LEU A 392 2.95 8.31 17.07
N PRO A 393 2.27 8.32 15.91
CA PRO A 393 1.23 9.31 15.62
C PRO A 393 -0.01 9.15 16.52
N GLU A 394 -0.66 10.25 16.89
CA GLU A 394 -1.86 10.25 17.72
C GLU A 394 -3.01 9.44 17.07
N GLY A 395 -3.70 8.63 17.88
CA GLY A 395 -4.77 7.74 17.40
C GLY A 395 -4.28 6.44 16.74
N THR A 396 -2.96 6.24 16.62
CA THR A 396 -2.38 4.98 16.11
C THR A 396 -2.50 3.87 17.14
N TRP A 397 -3.15 2.76 16.78
CA TRP A 397 -3.22 1.58 17.64
C TRP A 397 -1.86 0.89 17.76
N TRP A 398 -1.42 0.67 18.99
CA TRP A 398 -0.24 -0.13 19.34
C TRP A 398 -0.58 -1.11 20.46
N GLY A 399 0.31 -2.07 20.70
CA GLY A 399 0.08 -3.15 21.66
C GLY A 399 1.32 -3.54 22.41
N VAL A 400 1.18 -3.67 23.73
CA VAL A 400 2.20 -4.22 24.63
C VAL A 400 1.69 -5.54 25.17
N THR A 401 2.57 -6.52 25.25
CA THR A 401 2.31 -7.82 25.89
C THR A 401 3.16 -7.93 27.15
N VAL A 402 2.55 -8.31 28.27
CA VAL A 402 3.21 -8.55 29.56
C VAL A 402 2.84 -9.95 30.04
N ASN A 403 3.83 -10.83 30.21
CA ASN A 403 3.68 -12.25 30.56
C ASN A 403 2.62 -13.06 29.75
N GLY A 404 2.21 -12.57 28.58
CA GLY A 404 1.22 -13.20 27.69
C GLY A 404 -0.09 -12.42 27.53
N LEU A 405 -0.41 -11.50 28.44
CA LEU A 405 -1.54 -10.58 28.29
C LEU A 405 -1.13 -9.42 27.38
N THR A 406 -1.77 -9.31 26.21
CA THR A 406 -1.64 -8.14 25.33
C THR A 406 -2.72 -7.11 25.64
N ILE A 407 -2.32 -5.89 25.99
CA ILE A 407 -3.19 -4.71 26.02
C ILE A 407 -2.88 -3.87 24.78
N VAL A 408 -3.92 -3.43 24.08
CA VAL A 408 -3.84 -2.54 22.92
C VAL A 408 -4.53 -1.20 23.21
N GLY A 409 -4.00 -0.12 22.66
CA GLY A 409 -4.54 1.22 22.83
C GLY A 409 -4.07 2.17 21.73
N ASN A 410 -4.75 3.31 21.60
CA ASN A 410 -4.46 4.34 20.60
C ASN A 410 -4.02 5.70 21.18
N GLY A 411 -3.93 5.80 22.52
CA GLY A 411 -3.29 6.91 23.23
C GLY A 411 -1.79 6.69 23.43
N SER A 412 -1.08 7.70 23.93
CA SER A 412 0.38 7.65 24.17
C SER A 412 0.81 6.80 25.37
N VAL A 413 -0.12 6.22 26.14
CA VAL A 413 0.18 5.35 27.28
C VAL A 413 -0.67 4.08 27.20
N ILE A 414 -0.03 2.93 27.41
CA ILE A 414 -0.70 1.66 27.71
C ILE A 414 -0.38 1.29 29.16
N THR A 415 -1.42 1.13 29.97
CA THR A 415 -1.31 0.82 31.40
C THR A 415 -1.67 -0.64 31.64
N PHE A 416 -0.83 -1.33 32.41
CA PHE A 416 -1.18 -2.58 33.08
C PHE A 416 -1.48 -2.27 34.54
N ASP A 417 -2.76 -2.17 34.85
CA ASP A 417 -3.25 -2.06 36.22
C ASP A 417 -3.18 -3.43 36.93
N TYR A 418 -3.11 -3.38 38.26
CA TYR A 418 -3.23 -4.55 39.14
C TYR A 418 -2.15 -5.64 38.94
N LEU A 419 -0.91 -5.23 38.65
CA LEU A 419 0.25 -6.13 38.74
C LEU A 419 0.63 -6.38 40.20
N LEU A 420 1.12 -7.58 40.49
CA LEU A 420 1.71 -7.96 41.79
C LEU A 420 3.22 -7.69 41.77
N PRO A 421 3.91 -7.69 42.93
CA PRO A 421 5.37 -7.72 42.95
C PRO A 421 5.94 -8.93 42.18
N GLY A 422 6.93 -8.71 41.33
CA GLY A 422 7.62 -9.77 40.59
C GLY A 422 8.26 -9.31 39.27
N LEU A 423 9.03 -10.22 38.67
CA LEU A 423 9.67 -10.03 37.37
C LEU A 423 8.70 -10.36 36.23
N TYR A 424 8.51 -9.42 35.32
CA TYR A 424 7.64 -9.52 34.16
C TYR A 424 8.44 -9.50 32.86
N ASN A 425 8.21 -10.49 31.99
CA ASN A 425 8.66 -10.45 30.60
C ASN A 425 7.67 -9.57 29.81
N TRP A 426 8.19 -8.68 28.96
CA TRP A 426 7.35 -7.80 28.15
C TRP A 426 7.86 -7.69 26.70
N SER A 427 6.95 -7.44 25.78
CA SER A 427 7.25 -7.21 24.36
C SER A 427 6.23 -6.28 23.72
N VAL A 428 6.66 -5.53 22.71
CA VAL A 428 5.87 -4.53 21.99
C VAL A 428 5.94 -4.85 20.52
N ALA A 429 4.79 -5.07 19.88
CA ALA A 429 4.73 -5.35 18.46
C ALA A 429 5.04 -4.07 17.65
N PRO A 430 5.83 -4.15 16.56
CA PRO A 430 5.90 -3.07 15.59
C PRO A 430 4.52 -2.77 15.00
N VAL A 431 4.17 -1.49 14.87
CA VAL A 431 2.88 -1.07 14.30
C VAL A 431 3.01 -0.92 12.80
N TYR A 432 2.47 -1.87 12.04
CA TYR A 432 2.50 -1.84 10.58
C TYR A 432 1.47 -0.84 10.04
N LEU A 433 1.89 0.05 9.13
CA LEU A 433 1.00 0.95 8.40
C LEU A 433 0.58 0.32 7.06
N ASP A 434 1.53 -0.35 6.41
CA ASP A 434 1.37 -1.01 5.12
C ASP A 434 2.38 -2.19 5.01
N ALA A 435 2.43 -2.83 3.85
CA ALA A 435 3.26 -4.02 3.60
C ALA A 435 4.79 -3.77 3.65
N GLY A 436 5.23 -2.52 3.74
CA GLY A 436 6.64 -2.12 3.80
C GLY A 436 6.97 -0.96 4.74
N THR A 437 5.98 -0.35 5.40
CA THR A 437 6.16 0.70 6.42
C THR A 437 5.59 0.26 7.77
N ARG A 438 6.34 0.50 8.85
CA ARG A 438 5.89 0.30 10.24
C ARG A 438 6.44 1.37 11.18
N TYR A 439 6.02 1.35 12.43
CA TYR A 439 6.73 1.99 13.54
C TYR A 439 7.39 0.90 14.40
N GLY A 440 8.71 0.94 14.50
CA GLY A 440 9.50 0.03 15.33
C GLY A 440 9.67 0.57 16.75
N PRO A 441 9.18 -0.10 17.80
CA PRO A 441 9.45 0.28 19.18
C PRO A 441 10.91 0.01 19.55
N SER A 442 11.51 0.94 20.28
CA SER A 442 12.82 0.78 20.91
C SER A 442 12.75 1.25 22.38
N PRO A 443 13.08 0.39 23.36
CA PRO A 443 13.29 -1.06 23.23
C PRO A 443 12.01 -1.81 22.84
N SER A 444 12.12 -2.92 22.09
CA SER A 444 10.96 -3.70 21.60
C SER A 444 10.56 -4.86 22.51
N PHE A 445 11.43 -5.32 23.41
CA PHE A 445 11.15 -6.36 24.40
C PHE A 445 12.16 -6.28 25.55
N GLY A 446 11.86 -6.97 26.64
CA GLY A 446 12.79 -7.12 27.76
C GLY A 446 12.15 -7.78 28.98
N THR A 447 12.80 -7.56 30.12
CA THR A 447 12.25 -7.85 31.45
C THR A 447 12.14 -6.54 32.24
N LEU A 448 11.24 -6.50 33.21
CA LEU A 448 11.16 -5.45 34.22
C LEU A 448 10.69 -6.03 35.55
N ASP A 449 11.09 -5.42 36.66
CA ASP A 449 10.75 -5.86 38.01
C ASP A 449 9.76 -4.89 38.68
N VAL A 450 8.59 -5.40 39.07
CA VAL A 450 7.57 -4.63 39.80
C VAL A 450 7.78 -4.87 41.31
N PRO A 451 7.85 -3.83 42.16
CA PRO A 451 7.55 -2.42 41.89
C PRO A 451 8.77 -1.53 41.61
N SER A 452 9.97 -2.08 41.37
CA SER A 452 11.17 -1.24 41.13
C SER A 452 11.12 -0.47 39.80
N GLN A 453 10.32 -0.93 38.85
CA GLN A 453 10.08 -0.32 37.54
C GLN A 453 8.57 -0.25 37.24
N LEU A 454 7.97 0.94 37.41
CA LEU A 454 6.54 1.20 37.17
C LEU A 454 6.25 1.99 35.87
N SER A 455 7.29 2.39 35.14
CA SER A 455 7.15 3.08 33.86
C SER A 455 8.30 2.76 32.91
N LEU A 456 7.98 2.59 31.62
CA LEU A 456 8.95 2.40 30.54
C LEU A 456 8.60 3.29 29.34
N SER A 457 9.51 4.18 28.97
CA SER A 457 9.40 4.96 27.74
C SER A 457 9.82 4.13 26.52
N LEU A 458 9.00 4.18 25.47
CA LEU A 458 9.22 3.50 24.20
C LEU A 458 9.33 4.57 23.11
N VAL A 459 10.40 4.54 22.32
CA VAL A 459 10.54 5.37 21.13
C VAL A 459 10.07 4.55 19.93
N PHE A 460 8.99 4.98 19.28
CA PHE A 460 8.53 4.40 18.03
C PHE A 460 9.15 5.15 16.86
N THR A 461 10.23 4.62 16.30
CA THR A 461 10.82 5.18 15.07
C THR A 461 10.03 4.67 13.87
N LYS A 462 9.67 5.56 12.93
CA LYS A 462 9.13 5.12 11.63
C LYS A 462 10.21 4.28 10.94
N GLN A 463 9.86 3.09 10.48
CA GLN A 463 10.74 2.15 9.80
C GLN A 463 10.16 1.74 8.46
N HIS A 464 11.06 1.49 7.52
CA HIS A 464 10.73 0.95 6.21
C HIS A 464 11.45 -0.37 5.98
N PHE A 465 10.87 -1.24 5.16
CA PHE A 465 11.46 -2.52 4.80
C PHE A 465 12.33 -2.39 3.56
N LEU A 466 13.56 -2.90 3.67
CA LEU A 466 14.44 -3.19 2.55
C LEU A 466 14.30 -4.68 2.19
N SER A 467 13.50 -4.94 1.16
CA SER A 467 13.44 -6.26 0.52
C SER A 467 14.63 -6.40 -0.44
N ILE A 468 15.37 -7.51 -0.36
CA ILE A 468 16.45 -7.81 -1.29
C ILE A 468 16.21 -9.20 -1.87
N THR A 469 16.12 -9.28 -3.20
CA THR A 469 15.89 -10.54 -3.92
C THR A 469 17.10 -10.83 -4.81
N SER A 470 17.67 -12.02 -4.67
CA SER A 470 18.77 -12.49 -5.52
C SER A 470 18.55 -13.94 -5.93
N ALA A 471 18.82 -14.26 -7.20
CA ALA A 471 18.76 -15.63 -7.70
C ALA A 471 20.00 -16.47 -7.34
N TYR A 472 21.12 -15.79 -7.05
CA TYR A 472 22.40 -16.39 -6.69
C TYR A 472 23.07 -15.55 -5.58
N GLY A 473 23.87 -16.17 -4.73
CA GLY A 473 24.53 -15.49 -3.62
C GLY A 473 23.60 -15.07 -2.49
N ASP A 474 24.19 -14.61 -1.40
CA ASP A 474 23.53 -14.36 -0.12
C ASP A 474 23.35 -12.84 0.06
N PRO A 475 22.12 -12.29 -0.07
CA PRO A 475 21.90 -10.86 0.05
C PRO A 475 22.07 -10.39 1.51
N ILE A 476 22.83 -9.32 1.72
CA ILE A 476 23.05 -8.67 3.01
C ILE A 476 22.39 -7.29 3.05
N GLY A 477 21.93 -6.88 4.23
CA GLY A 477 21.25 -5.60 4.47
C GLY A 477 19.71 -5.68 4.47
N ALA A 478 19.11 -6.78 4.01
CA ALA A 478 17.66 -6.95 3.99
C ALA A 478 17.06 -6.88 5.42
N GLY A 479 15.95 -6.19 5.59
CA GLY A 479 15.32 -6.03 6.91
C GLY A 479 14.56 -4.72 7.11
N TRP A 480 14.20 -4.45 8.35
CA TRP A 480 13.52 -3.21 8.76
C TRP A 480 14.51 -2.20 9.30
N HIS A 481 14.49 -0.99 8.75
CA HIS A 481 15.45 0.08 9.04
C HIS A 481 14.73 1.41 9.26
N ASP A 482 15.31 2.29 10.07
CA ASP A 482 14.71 3.58 10.43
C ASP A 482 14.57 4.51 9.21
N ALA A 483 13.50 5.29 9.17
CA ALA A 483 13.17 6.14 8.04
C ALA A 483 14.21 7.27 7.87
N GLY A 484 14.73 7.42 6.66
CA GLY A 484 15.86 8.31 6.34
C GLY A 484 17.23 7.75 6.74
N ALA A 485 17.33 6.55 7.32
CA ALA A 485 18.62 5.91 7.57
C ALA A 485 19.30 5.52 6.24
N SER A 486 20.63 5.63 6.20
CA SER A 486 21.44 5.11 5.10
C SER A 486 21.85 3.67 5.42
N VAL A 487 21.40 2.73 4.60
CA VAL A 487 21.53 1.29 4.84
C VAL A 487 22.49 0.68 3.83
N PHE A 488 23.59 0.10 4.31
CA PHE A 488 24.48 -0.71 3.49
C PHE A 488 23.81 -2.02 3.11
N PHE A 489 23.84 -2.35 1.82
CA PHE A 489 23.30 -3.59 1.29
C PHE A 489 24.17 -4.14 0.16
N GLY A 490 24.03 -5.42 -0.16
CA GLY A 490 24.76 -6.01 -1.28
C GLY A 490 24.65 -7.52 -1.39
N VAL A 491 25.45 -8.08 -2.30
CA VAL A 491 25.63 -9.52 -2.53
C VAL A 491 27.06 -9.77 -3.03
N GLN A 492 27.52 -11.03 -3.07
CA GLN A 492 28.83 -11.36 -3.66
C GLN A 492 28.90 -10.87 -5.12
N SER A 493 30.05 -10.36 -5.58
CA SER A 493 30.24 -9.97 -6.98
C SER A 493 30.22 -11.16 -7.96
N GLU A 494 30.60 -12.35 -7.47
CA GLU A 494 30.59 -13.60 -8.21
C GLU A 494 30.20 -14.79 -7.31
N VAL A 495 29.55 -15.79 -7.90
CA VAL A 495 29.04 -17.00 -7.22
C VAL A 495 29.38 -18.23 -8.06
N SER A 496 29.92 -19.28 -7.44
CA SER A 496 30.27 -20.52 -8.17
C SER A 496 29.03 -21.27 -8.66
N GLY A 497 29.02 -21.64 -9.94
CA GLY A 497 27.98 -22.43 -10.60
C GLY A 497 28.42 -23.87 -10.90
N GLY A 498 29.55 -24.32 -10.35
CA GLY A 498 30.19 -25.60 -10.64
C GLY A 498 31.48 -25.47 -11.46
N PRO A 499 32.14 -26.59 -11.83
CA PRO A 499 33.39 -26.57 -12.59
C PRO A 499 33.28 -25.79 -13.90
N GLY A 500 34.04 -24.69 -14.01
CA GLY A 500 34.05 -23.84 -15.20
C GLY A 500 32.78 -23.01 -15.43
N ARG A 501 31.88 -22.89 -14.45
CA ARG A 501 30.69 -22.00 -14.49
C ARG A 501 30.64 -21.08 -13.26
N ARG A 502 30.36 -19.80 -13.45
CA ARG A 502 30.03 -18.86 -12.37
C ARG A 502 28.84 -17.98 -12.75
N PHE A 503 28.19 -17.38 -11.77
CA PHE A 503 27.26 -16.28 -11.98
C PHE A 503 27.95 -15.00 -11.54
N VAL A 504 27.82 -13.93 -12.34
CA VAL A 504 28.38 -12.62 -12.06
C VAL A 504 27.25 -11.60 -11.92
N PHE A 505 27.34 -10.79 -10.89
CA PHE A 505 26.41 -9.71 -10.63
C PHE A 505 26.46 -8.67 -11.76
N VAL A 506 25.29 -8.20 -12.22
CA VAL A 506 25.16 -7.23 -13.32
C VAL A 506 24.75 -5.86 -12.79
N SER A 507 23.63 -5.81 -12.08
CA SER A 507 23.05 -4.56 -11.55
C SER A 507 21.95 -4.85 -10.53
N TRP A 508 21.70 -3.88 -9.67
CA TRP A 508 20.47 -3.81 -8.89
C TRP A 508 19.38 -3.16 -9.74
N SER A 509 18.19 -3.75 -9.72
CA SER A 509 16.94 -3.11 -10.15
C SER A 509 16.20 -2.67 -8.89
N GLY A 510 16.53 -1.48 -8.42
CA GLY A 510 15.95 -0.87 -7.23
C GLY A 510 14.62 -0.18 -7.50
N SER A 511 13.69 -0.30 -6.55
CA SER A 511 12.38 0.35 -6.57
C SER A 511 11.97 0.82 -5.18
N GLY A 512 11.29 1.97 -5.10
CA GLY A 512 11.00 2.68 -3.84
C GLY A 512 11.75 4.01 -3.73
N ASP A 513 11.30 4.91 -2.85
CA ASP A 513 11.96 6.20 -2.62
C ASP A 513 13.29 5.98 -1.86
N GLY A 514 14.39 6.44 -2.49
CA GLY A 514 15.77 6.26 -2.01
C GLY A 514 16.40 4.89 -2.34
N SER A 515 15.79 4.11 -3.25
CA SER A 515 16.35 2.87 -3.80
C SER A 515 17.56 3.09 -4.73
N TYR A 516 18.32 2.03 -4.98
CA TYR A 516 19.55 2.05 -5.77
C TYR A 516 19.46 1.17 -7.03
N SER A 517 19.16 1.78 -8.18
CA SER A 517 19.42 1.13 -9.47
C SER A 517 20.84 1.44 -9.96
N GLY A 518 21.70 0.42 -10.06
CA GLY A 518 23.10 0.62 -10.45
C GLY A 518 23.96 -0.66 -10.45
N THR A 519 25.21 -0.55 -10.89
CA THR A 519 26.09 -1.70 -11.21
C THR A 519 27.04 -2.13 -10.08
N LEU A 520 27.04 -1.45 -8.93
CA LEU A 520 27.82 -1.88 -7.76
C LEU A 520 27.13 -3.06 -7.06
N ASN A 521 27.84 -4.16 -6.83
CA ASN A 521 27.30 -5.35 -6.13
C ASN A 521 26.98 -5.10 -4.64
N SER A 522 27.47 -4.00 -4.08
CA SER A 522 27.06 -3.46 -2.80
C SER A 522 26.99 -1.94 -2.86
N SER A 523 26.00 -1.33 -2.20
CA SER A 523 25.75 0.11 -2.22
C SER A 523 25.05 0.54 -0.92
N PHE A 524 24.62 1.80 -0.86
CA PHE A 524 23.75 2.32 0.18
C PHE A 524 22.41 2.76 -0.42
N VAL A 525 21.31 2.41 0.25
CA VAL A 525 19.99 3.03 0.04
C VAL A 525 19.69 4.01 1.17
N THR A 526 18.80 4.97 0.91
CA THR A 526 18.26 5.86 1.95
C THR A 526 16.79 5.52 2.16
N MET A 527 16.40 5.12 3.36
CA MET A 527 15.07 4.54 3.61
C MET A 527 13.96 5.61 3.68
N ASN A 528 13.66 6.30 2.59
CA ASN A 528 12.59 7.30 2.54
C ASN A 528 11.20 6.64 2.47
N GLY A 529 11.12 5.54 1.72
CA GLY A 529 9.96 4.65 1.61
C GLY A 529 10.35 3.17 1.77
N PRO A 530 9.40 2.24 1.58
CA PRO A 530 9.72 0.83 1.37
C PRO A 530 10.55 0.66 0.10
N ILE A 531 11.57 -0.20 0.15
CA ILE A 531 12.49 -0.42 -0.96
C ILE A 531 12.54 -1.92 -1.32
N THR A 532 12.56 -2.21 -2.62
CA THR A 532 12.85 -3.55 -3.14
C THR A 532 14.01 -3.49 -4.13
N GLU A 533 15.08 -4.22 -3.81
CA GLU A 533 16.31 -4.34 -4.58
C GLU A 533 16.41 -5.74 -5.20
N VAL A 534 16.40 -5.83 -6.54
CA VAL A 534 16.49 -7.12 -7.24
C VAL A 534 17.83 -7.25 -7.97
N ALA A 535 18.68 -8.17 -7.51
CA ALA A 535 19.97 -8.46 -8.14
C ALA A 535 19.77 -9.14 -9.49
N GLN A 536 20.28 -8.50 -10.55
CA GLN A 536 20.37 -9.08 -11.88
C GLN A 536 21.71 -9.80 -12.04
N TRP A 537 21.69 -10.95 -12.69
CA TRP A 537 22.82 -11.85 -12.84
C TRP A 537 22.97 -12.33 -14.27
N LYS A 538 24.22 -12.56 -14.68
CA LYS A 538 24.55 -13.28 -15.91
C LYS A 538 25.39 -14.50 -15.58
N ALA A 539 25.18 -15.60 -16.29
CA ALA A 539 26.11 -16.71 -16.25
C ALA A 539 27.39 -16.36 -17.01
N GLN A 540 28.51 -16.88 -16.53
CA GLN A 540 29.79 -16.89 -17.23
C GLN A 540 30.36 -18.30 -17.24
N TYR A 541 31.04 -18.64 -18.34
CA TYR A 541 31.76 -19.89 -18.49
C TYR A 541 33.26 -19.63 -18.62
N TYR A 542 34.07 -20.57 -18.14
CA TYR A 542 35.52 -20.48 -18.23
C TYR A 542 36.01 -21.07 -19.55
N LEU A 543 36.75 -20.26 -20.30
CA LEU A 543 37.56 -20.69 -21.43
C LEU A 543 38.98 -20.95 -20.93
N ASN A 544 39.35 -22.22 -20.86
CA ASN A 544 40.70 -22.65 -20.53
C ASN A 544 41.51 -22.78 -21.82
N VAL A 545 42.55 -21.95 -21.99
CA VAL A 545 43.42 -21.98 -23.19
C VAL A 545 44.78 -22.46 -22.76
N THR A 546 45.29 -23.49 -23.44
CA THR A 546 46.53 -24.18 -23.07
C THR A 546 47.46 -24.31 -24.28
N SER A 547 48.77 -24.26 -24.02
CA SER A 547 49.80 -24.38 -25.06
C SER A 547 51.11 -24.89 -24.48
N ALA A 548 51.87 -25.64 -25.29
CA ALA A 548 53.24 -26.03 -24.98
C ALA A 548 54.26 -24.92 -25.24
N PHE A 549 53.93 -23.94 -26.09
CA PHE A 549 54.82 -22.85 -26.52
C PHE A 549 54.04 -21.53 -26.63
N GLY A 550 54.73 -20.39 -26.45
CA GLY A 550 54.10 -19.06 -26.54
C GLY A 550 53.15 -18.73 -25.38
N LEU A 551 52.85 -17.44 -25.22
CA LEU A 551 51.87 -16.97 -24.23
C LEU A 551 50.46 -17.02 -24.82
N VAL A 552 49.54 -17.69 -24.12
CA VAL A 552 48.11 -17.73 -24.45
C VAL A 552 47.40 -16.44 -24.02
N TYR A 553 46.33 -16.08 -24.72
CA TYR A 553 45.47 -14.95 -24.39
C TYR A 553 44.00 -15.27 -24.72
N GLY A 554 43.07 -14.54 -24.09
CA GLY A 554 41.63 -14.82 -24.17
C GLY A 554 41.15 -15.96 -23.26
N GLN A 555 42.05 -16.64 -22.53
CA GLN A 555 41.64 -17.48 -21.40
C GLN A 555 40.93 -16.65 -20.32
N GLY A 556 40.00 -17.26 -19.60
CA GLY A 556 39.29 -16.61 -18.50
C GLY A 556 37.79 -16.81 -18.55
N TRP A 557 37.07 -15.98 -17.80
CA TRP A 557 35.62 -16.02 -17.70
C TRP A 557 34.95 -15.10 -18.73
N HIS A 558 33.99 -15.65 -19.47
CA HIS A 558 33.26 -14.96 -20.54
C HIS A 558 31.75 -15.12 -20.34
N ASP A 559 30.96 -14.14 -20.79
CA ASP A 559 29.50 -14.13 -20.65
C ASP A 559 28.84 -15.27 -21.45
N GLU A 560 27.75 -15.84 -20.90
CA GLU A 560 26.93 -16.84 -21.59
C GLU A 560 26.42 -16.32 -22.94
N GLY A 561 26.70 -17.08 -24.02
CA GLY A 561 26.40 -16.69 -25.39
C GLY A 561 27.37 -15.67 -26.02
N SER A 562 28.36 -15.14 -25.27
CA SER A 562 29.36 -14.24 -25.84
C SER A 562 30.41 -14.96 -26.69
N LEU A 563 30.98 -14.24 -27.66
CA LEU A 563 31.98 -14.76 -28.59
C LEU A 563 33.39 -14.51 -28.06
N ALA A 564 33.88 -15.42 -27.22
CA ALA A 564 35.22 -15.36 -26.68
C ALA A 564 36.26 -15.49 -27.79
N THR A 565 37.12 -14.47 -27.94
CA THR A 565 38.24 -14.47 -28.89
C THR A 565 39.51 -14.83 -28.13
N PHE A 566 40.19 -15.89 -28.55
CA PHE A 566 41.34 -16.46 -27.86
C PHE A 566 42.46 -16.80 -28.83
N GLY A 567 43.70 -16.83 -28.33
CA GLY A 567 44.85 -17.05 -29.19
C GLY A 567 46.10 -17.43 -28.42
N VAL A 568 47.19 -17.61 -29.17
CA VAL A 568 48.53 -17.82 -28.61
C VAL A 568 49.58 -17.09 -29.42
N ALA A 569 50.54 -16.48 -28.73
CA ALA A 569 51.63 -15.72 -29.32
C ALA A 569 52.51 -16.65 -30.19
N THR A 570 52.34 -16.53 -31.50
CA THR A 570 53.06 -17.26 -32.55
C THR A 570 53.77 -16.27 -33.47
N PRO A 571 55.01 -16.55 -33.93
CA PRO A 571 55.84 -17.69 -33.56
C PRO A 571 56.48 -17.55 -32.16
N PHE A 572 56.77 -18.67 -31.52
CA PHE A 572 57.58 -18.74 -30.31
C PHE A 572 59.03 -19.09 -30.67
N TYR A 573 59.98 -18.19 -30.35
CA TYR A 573 61.39 -18.40 -30.66
C TYR A 573 62.06 -19.31 -29.63
N GLY A 574 62.75 -20.34 -30.12
CA GLY A 574 63.47 -21.34 -29.31
C GLY A 574 64.98 -21.10 -29.31
N PRO A 575 65.79 -22.17 -29.37
CA PRO A 575 67.24 -22.05 -29.62
C PRO A 575 67.55 -21.27 -30.91
N PRO A 576 68.76 -20.70 -31.06
CA PRO A 576 69.14 -19.91 -32.24
C PRO A 576 68.82 -20.62 -33.56
N GLY A 577 68.09 -19.93 -34.43
CA GLY A 577 67.65 -20.45 -35.73
C GLY A 577 66.45 -21.40 -35.69
N VAL A 578 65.81 -21.63 -34.53
CA VAL A 578 64.59 -22.44 -34.38
C VAL A 578 63.43 -21.59 -33.86
N ARG A 579 62.25 -21.67 -34.50
CA ARG A 579 60.99 -21.12 -33.97
C ARG A 579 59.88 -22.15 -34.09
N TYR A 580 58.93 -22.10 -33.17
CA TYR A 580 57.70 -22.87 -33.25
C TYR A 580 56.60 -21.97 -33.81
N VAL A 581 55.81 -22.51 -34.75
CA VAL A 581 54.66 -21.83 -35.34
C VAL A 581 53.41 -22.62 -34.99
N PHE A 582 52.40 -21.94 -34.48
CA PHE A 582 51.08 -22.49 -34.23
C PHE A 582 50.48 -23.06 -35.53
N THR A 583 49.72 -24.15 -35.43
CA THR A 583 49.10 -24.83 -36.57
C THR A 583 47.58 -24.92 -36.49
N SER A 584 47.05 -25.24 -35.32
CA SER A 584 45.62 -25.40 -35.08
C SER A 584 45.30 -25.53 -33.60
N TRP A 585 44.04 -25.34 -33.23
CA TRP A 585 43.50 -25.70 -31.93
C TRP A 585 42.87 -27.10 -31.96
N THR A 586 43.02 -27.82 -30.85
CA THR A 586 42.21 -29.00 -30.51
C THR A 586 41.32 -28.62 -29.32
N GLY A 587 40.01 -28.53 -29.54
CA GLY A 587 39.04 -28.12 -28.53
C GLY A 587 38.32 -29.29 -27.87
N TYR A 588 37.93 -29.08 -26.62
CA TYR A 588 37.18 -30.02 -25.79
C TYR A 588 36.07 -29.29 -25.03
N GLY A 589 34.84 -29.73 -25.22
CA GLY A 589 33.65 -29.15 -24.63
C GLY A 589 32.48 -29.20 -25.61
N GLN A 590 31.28 -28.81 -25.16
CA GLN A 590 30.21 -28.54 -26.12
C GLN A 590 30.47 -27.18 -26.75
N TRP A 591 30.43 -27.10 -28.08
CA TRP A 591 30.71 -25.89 -28.89
C TRP A 591 32.18 -25.40 -28.90
N SER A 592 33.15 -26.19 -28.41
CA SER A 592 34.58 -25.88 -28.52
C SER A 592 35.03 -25.74 -29.98
N PHE A 593 36.04 -24.89 -30.22
CA PHE A 593 36.60 -24.67 -31.54
C PHE A 593 37.61 -25.78 -31.91
N THR A 594 37.81 -26.07 -33.19
CA THR A 594 38.89 -26.95 -33.66
C THR A 594 39.19 -26.59 -35.10
N GLY A 595 40.38 -26.04 -35.36
CA GLY A 595 40.70 -25.41 -36.63
C GLY A 595 41.98 -24.57 -36.60
N PRO A 596 42.37 -23.96 -37.73
CA PRO A 596 43.65 -23.25 -37.91
C PRO A 596 43.65 -21.78 -37.46
N ASP A 597 42.52 -21.23 -37.02
CA ASP A 597 42.41 -19.80 -36.71
C ASP A 597 43.20 -19.43 -35.44
N ASN A 598 43.96 -18.32 -35.49
CA ASN A 598 44.64 -17.76 -34.32
C ASN A 598 44.79 -16.23 -34.49
N PRO A 599 44.01 -15.41 -33.76
CA PRO A 599 43.05 -15.81 -32.73
C PRO A 599 41.84 -16.57 -33.31
N ALA A 600 41.45 -17.65 -32.63
CA ALA A 600 40.21 -18.36 -32.84
C ALA A 600 39.07 -17.70 -32.04
N LYS A 601 37.83 -18.15 -32.29
CA LYS A 601 36.64 -17.68 -31.59
C LYS A 601 35.73 -18.84 -31.21
N VAL A 602 35.17 -18.77 -30.01
CA VAL A 602 34.22 -19.75 -29.48
C VAL A 602 33.03 -19.06 -28.82
N THR A 603 31.82 -19.53 -29.10
CA THR A 603 30.60 -19.02 -28.46
C THR A 603 30.42 -19.72 -27.12
N MET A 604 30.49 -18.96 -26.03
CA MET A 604 30.57 -19.51 -24.67
C MET A 604 29.18 -19.93 -24.16
N LEU A 605 28.72 -21.08 -24.63
CA LEU A 605 27.48 -21.75 -24.21
C LEU A 605 27.72 -22.83 -23.12
N GLY A 606 28.98 -23.01 -22.72
CA GLY A 606 29.42 -23.95 -21.69
C GLY A 606 30.92 -23.78 -21.39
N PRO A 607 31.48 -24.51 -20.42
CA PRO A 607 32.93 -24.54 -20.17
C PRO A 607 33.67 -25.19 -21.35
N VAL A 608 34.79 -24.61 -21.75
CA VAL A 608 35.57 -25.06 -22.92
C VAL A 608 37.07 -25.11 -22.59
N LEU A 609 37.76 -26.14 -23.09
CA LEU A 609 39.22 -26.28 -23.08
C LEU A 609 39.74 -26.25 -24.52
N GLU A 610 40.73 -25.40 -24.78
CA GLU A 610 41.40 -25.25 -26.08
C GLU A 610 42.90 -25.56 -25.94
N VAL A 611 43.44 -26.36 -26.85
CA VAL A 611 44.84 -26.82 -26.83
C VAL A 611 45.55 -26.43 -28.14
N ALA A 612 46.60 -25.62 -28.05
CA ALA A 612 47.37 -25.18 -29.21
C ALA A 612 48.35 -26.26 -29.73
N ASN A 613 48.21 -26.62 -31.00
CA ASN A 613 49.13 -27.50 -31.73
C ASN A 613 50.22 -26.69 -32.47
N TRP A 614 51.42 -27.24 -32.61
CA TRP A 614 52.61 -26.52 -33.11
C TRP A 614 53.44 -27.34 -34.09
N LYS A 615 54.10 -26.66 -35.03
CA LYS A 615 55.20 -27.18 -35.86
C LYS A 615 56.48 -26.38 -35.61
N ALA A 616 57.64 -26.99 -35.83
CA ALA A 616 58.92 -26.26 -35.88
C ALA A 616 59.13 -25.60 -37.25
N GLN A 617 59.92 -24.53 -37.28
CA GLN A 617 60.47 -23.88 -38.45
C GLN A 617 61.92 -23.49 -38.21
N TYR A 618 62.72 -23.46 -39.27
CA TYR A 618 64.15 -23.15 -39.24
C TYR A 618 64.49 -21.88 -40.02
N LEU A 619 65.47 -21.12 -39.52
CA LEU A 619 65.93 -19.87 -40.14
C LEU A 619 67.03 -20.14 -41.17
N LEU A 620 66.75 -19.74 -42.41
CA LEU A 620 67.74 -19.48 -43.43
C LEU A 620 68.05 -17.98 -43.42
N THR A 621 69.29 -17.63 -43.08
CA THR A 621 69.78 -16.25 -43.09
C THR A 621 70.43 -15.97 -44.44
N VAL A 622 70.09 -14.85 -45.09
CA VAL A 622 70.70 -14.46 -46.37
C VAL A 622 71.15 -13.01 -46.26
N ASN A 623 72.46 -12.79 -46.37
CA ASN A 623 73.11 -11.49 -46.24
C ASN A 623 73.66 -11.00 -47.59
N SER A 624 73.79 -9.69 -47.74
CA SER A 624 74.43 -9.08 -48.89
C SER A 624 74.87 -7.65 -48.55
N THR A 625 76.11 -7.28 -48.91
CA THR A 625 76.66 -5.94 -48.65
C THR A 625 76.00 -4.85 -49.51
N TYR A 626 75.53 -5.25 -50.70
CA TYR A 626 74.80 -4.42 -51.65
C TYR A 626 73.62 -5.21 -52.21
N GLY A 627 72.55 -4.55 -52.66
CA GLY A 627 71.33 -5.25 -53.07
C GLY A 627 70.56 -5.83 -51.88
N SER A 628 69.23 -5.81 -51.95
CA SER A 628 68.42 -6.52 -50.97
C SER A 628 68.47 -8.02 -51.26
N PRO A 629 68.96 -8.86 -50.32
CA PRO A 629 68.81 -10.31 -50.43
C PRO A 629 67.35 -10.72 -50.21
N PHE A 630 66.96 -11.82 -50.85
CA PHE A 630 65.66 -12.46 -50.68
C PHE A 630 65.83 -13.99 -50.54
N GLY A 631 64.77 -14.67 -50.09
CA GLY A 631 64.83 -16.08 -49.67
C GLY A 631 65.46 -16.30 -48.30
N GLY A 632 65.99 -15.25 -47.66
CA GLY A 632 66.21 -15.24 -46.21
C GLY A 632 64.86 -15.23 -45.48
N GLY A 633 64.69 -16.12 -44.52
CA GLY A 633 63.41 -16.31 -43.84
C GLY A 633 63.30 -17.62 -43.08
N TRP A 634 62.10 -17.87 -42.56
CA TRP A 634 61.77 -19.01 -41.73
C TRP A 634 60.93 -20.02 -42.51
N TYR A 635 61.39 -21.26 -42.57
CA TYR A 635 60.85 -22.31 -43.43
C TYR A 635 60.34 -23.52 -42.64
N ASP A 636 59.28 -24.16 -43.12
CA ASP A 636 58.87 -25.48 -42.61
C ASP A 636 59.92 -26.53 -43.01
N PRO A 637 60.21 -27.56 -42.19
CA PRO A 637 61.25 -28.55 -42.49
C PRO A 637 61.01 -29.26 -43.84
N GLY A 638 61.98 -29.17 -44.74
CA GLY A 638 61.90 -29.71 -46.10
C GLY A 638 61.29 -28.76 -47.15
N SER A 639 60.99 -27.51 -46.79
CA SER A 639 60.55 -26.49 -47.76
C SER A 639 61.68 -26.05 -48.68
N VAL A 640 61.33 -25.69 -49.91
CA VAL A 640 62.27 -25.07 -50.86
C VAL A 640 62.30 -23.54 -50.66
N ALA A 641 63.48 -23.00 -50.42
CA ALA A 641 63.76 -21.58 -50.32
C ALA A 641 64.45 -21.08 -51.59
N ASN A 642 63.84 -20.12 -52.28
CA ASN A 642 64.46 -19.45 -53.43
C ASN A 642 65.27 -18.25 -52.93
N VAL A 643 66.55 -18.49 -52.63
CA VAL A 643 67.54 -17.48 -52.27
C VAL A 643 67.92 -16.67 -53.49
N GLY A 644 68.12 -15.37 -53.34
CA GLY A 644 68.72 -14.57 -54.38
C GLY A 644 68.97 -13.12 -53.99
N VAL A 645 69.53 -12.35 -54.92
CA VAL A 645 69.74 -10.90 -54.77
C VAL A 645 69.30 -10.17 -56.02
N TYR A 646 68.74 -8.97 -55.82
CA TYR A 646 68.36 -8.08 -56.92
C TYR A 646 69.60 -7.42 -57.53
N SER A 647 70.31 -8.19 -58.35
CA SER A 647 71.37 -7.72 -59.22
C SER A 647 70.78 -7.15 -60.52
N PRO A 648 71.13 -5.93 -60.92
CA PRO A 648 72.09 -5.01 -60.31
C PRO A 648 71.45 -3.96 -59.38
N TYR A 649 72.14 -3.65 -58.28
CA TYR A 649 71.68 -2.72 -57.24
C TYR A 649 72.08 -1.27 -57.55
N GLN A 650 71.10 -0.37 -57.64
CA GLN A 650 71.28 1.05 -57.94
C GLN A 650 71.71 1.84 -56.70
N VAL A 651 72.69 2.73 -56.84
CA VAL A 651 73.32 3.47 -55.73
C VAL A 651 73.12 4.99 -55.85
N GLY A 652 73.15 5.51 -57.08
CA GLY A 652 72.97 6.93 -57.37
C GLY A 652 72.81 7.19 -58.87
N PRO A 653 72.65 8.46 -59.29
CA PRO A 653 72.46 8.81 -60.70
C PRO A 653 73.61 8.29 -61.57
N GLY A 654 73.35 7.19 -62.28
CA GLY A 654 74.32 6.52 -63.13
C GLY A 654 75.40 5.70 -62.41
N VAL A 655 75.16 5.20 -61.17
CA VAL A 655 76.06 4.27 -60.46
C VAL A 655 75.28 3.04 -59.93
N ARG A 656 75.75 1.82 -60.22
CA ARG A 656 75.16 0.56 -59.73
C ARG A 656 76.21 -0.52 -59.42
N TYR A 657 75.84 -1.51 -58.62
CA TYR A 657 76.63 -2.74 -58.40
C TYR A 657 75.98 -3.97 -59.05
N VAL A 658 76.77 -4.95 -59.49
CA VAL A 658 76.33 -6.24 -60.08
C VAL A 658 76.84 -7.40 -59.23
N PHE A 659 75.98 -8.35 -58.88
CA PHE A 659 76.33 -9.57 -58.15
C PHE A 659 77.31 -10.47 -58.92
N VAL A 660 78.11 -11.24 -58.18
CA VAL A 660 79.15 -12.15 -58.69
C VAL A 660 79.04 -13.57 -58.12
N TRP A 661 78.84 -13.74 -56.80
CA TRP A 661 78.99 -15.05 -56.14
C TRP A 661 78.31 -15.16 -54.75
N TRP A 662 77.86 -16.37 -54.39
CA TRP A 662 77.31 -16.76 -53.06
C TRP A 662 78.30 -17.59 -52.24
N MET A 663 78.38 -17.33 -50.93
CA MET A 663 79.08 -18.16 -49.94
C MET A 663 78.11 -18.61 -48.84
N GLY A 664 77.95 -19.92 -48.65
CA GLY A 664 76.93 -20.50 -47.77
C GLY A 664 77.47 -21.40 -46.66
N SER A 665 76.72 -21.56 -45.58
CA SER A 665 77.03 -22.54 -44.53
C SER A 665 75.78 -23.12 -43.84
N GLY A 666 75.90 -24.38 -43.40
CA GLY A 666 74.79 -25.16 -42.83
C GLY A 666 74.48 -26.41 -43.65
N LEU A 667 73.57 -27.26 -43.15
CA LEU A 667 73.19 -28.48 -43.87
C LEU A 667 72.18 -28.14 -44.99
N GLY A 668 72.69 -27.90 -46.20
CA GLY A 668 71.89 -27.62 -47.40
C GLY A 668 72.15 -26.27 -48.07
N SER A 669 73.20 -25.55 -47.66
CA SER A 669 73.61 -24.26 -48.23
C SER A 669 74.26 -24.38 -49.62
N TYR A 670 74.45 -23.25 -50.29
CA TYR A 670 75.00 -23.16 -51.65
C TYR A 670 76.28 -22.33 -51.74
N GLU A 671 77.11 -22.62 -52.73
CA GLU A 671 78.23 -21.78 -53.14
C GLU A 671 78.24 -21.73 -54.67
N GLY A 672 78.24 -20.52 -55.26
CA GLY A 672 78.25 -20.39 -56.72
C GLY A 672 77.82 -19.05 -57.31
N PRO A 673 77.90 -18.91 -58.65
CA PRO A 673 77.68 -17.65 -59.38
C PRO A 673 76.22 -17.40 -59.78
N LEU A 674 75.28 -18.28 -59.42
CA LEU A 674 73.87 -18.09 -59.74
C LEU A 674 73.26 -17.07 -58.77
N ALA A 675 72.90 -15.88 -59.28
CA ALA A 675 72.30 -14.82 -58.47
C ALA A 675 71.03 -15.26 -57.72
N ASN A 676 70.34 -16.29 -58.23
CA ASN A 676 69.18 -16.93 -57.61
C ASN A 676 69.37 -18.46 -57.57
N VAL A 677 69.03 -19.11 -56.45
CA VAL A 677 69.18 -20.55 -56.22
C VAL A 677 68.06 -21.12 -55.33
N SER A 678 67.73 -22.41 -55.50
CA SER A 678 66.71 -23.10 -54.71
C SER A 678 67.35 -24.06 -53.71
N LEU A 679 67.17 -23.82 -52.41
CA LEU A 679 67.74 -24.60 -51.28
C LEU A 679 66.65 -25.35 -50.53
N VAL A 680 66.95 -26.48 -49.87
CA VAL A 680 65.94 -27.23 -49.09
C VAL A 680 66.24 -27.15 -47.59
N VAL A 681 65.38 -26.44 -46.85
CA VAL A 681 65.65 -26.04 -45.46
C VAL A 681 65.19 -27.12 -44.49
N TYR A 682 66.12 -27.94 -44.00
CA TYR A 682 65.87 -28.96 -42.96
C TYR A 682 66.38 -28.55 -41.57
N ASN A 683 67.26 -27.57 -41.49
CA ASN A 683 67.94 -27.07 -40.29
C ASN A 683 68.30 -25.59 -40.48
N PRO A 684 68.79 -24.86 -39.46
CA PRO A 684 69.26 -23.49 -39.63
C PRO A 684 70.49 -23.40 -40.56
N MET A 685 70.56 -22.34 -41.37
CA MET A 685 71.57 -22.17 -42.42
C MET A 685 71.78 -20.68 -42.80
N TYR A 686 72.85 -20.38 -43.54
CA TYR A 686 73.34 -19.02 -43.84
C TYR A 686 73.88 -18.92 -45.28
N GLU A 687 73.71 -17.76 -45.94
CA GLU A 687 74.18 -17.42 -47.29
C GLU A 687 74.64 -15.95 -47.37
N GLU A 688 75.69 -15.64 -48.15
CA GLU A 688 76.24 -14.28 -48.29
C GLU A 688 76.72 -13.93 -49.72
N ALA A 689 76.38 -12.72 -50.22
CA ALA A 689 76.55 -12.32 -51.63
C ALA A 689 77.64 -11.26 -51.93
N ILE A 690 78.37 -11.46 -53.03
CA ILE A 690 79.55 -10.69 -53.49
C ILE A 690 79.25 -9.89 -54.78
N TRP A 691 79.90 -8.72 -55.00
CA TRP A 691 79.50 -7.70 -56.00
C TRP A 691 80.67 -6.94 -56.71
N ASN A 692 80.39 -6.35 -57.88
CA ASN A 692 81.25 -5.49 -58.74
C ASN A 692 80.57 -4.14 -59.10
N THR A 693 81.29 -3.13 -59.60
CA THR A 693 80.76 -1.78 -59.94
C THR A 693 80.49 -1.53 -61.43
N GLN A 694 79.46 -0.73 -61.76
CA GLN A 694 79.11 -0.25 -63.10
C GLN A 694 78.55 1.20 -63.10
N TYR A 695 78.70 1.89 -64.23
CA TYR A 695 78.24 3.26 -64.48
C TYR A 695 77.27 3.37 -65.69
N TYR A 696 76.48 4.44 -65.76
CA TYR A 696 75.47 4.63 -66.82
C TYR A 696 75.85 5.70 -67.85
N LEU A 697 75.76 5.33 -69.12
CA LEU A 697 75.57 6.25 -70.23
C LEU A 697 74.06 6.49 -70.40
N ASN A 698 73.56 7.66 -70.03
CA ASN A 698 72.19 8.08 -70.28
C ASN A 698 72.06 8.63 -71.70
N VAL A 699 71.00 8.27 -72.42
CA VAL A 699 70.71 8.73 -73.77
C VAL A 699 69.20 8.94 -73.85
N SER A 700 68.78 10.16 -74.19
CA SER A 700 67.42 10.66 -73.96
C SER A 700 66.87 11.45 -75.15
N SER A 701 65.55 11.72 -75.14
CA SER A 701 64.84 12.30 -76.27
C SER A 701 63.47 12.82 -75.82
N THR A 702 62.98 13.96 -76.32
CA THR A 702 61.69 14.52 -75.84
C THR A 702 60.46 13.75 -76.35
N PHE A 703 60.60 12.99 -77.43
CA PHE A 703 59.70 11.93 -77.89
C PHE A 703 60.62 10.80 -78.43
N GLY A 704 60.12 9.58 -78.65
CA GLY A 704 60.79 8.56 -79.48
C GLY A 704 62.06 7.83 -78.97
N PRO A 705 62.25 6.55 -79.39
CA PRO A 705 63.15 5.62 -78.72
C PRO A 705 64.61 5.70 -79.19
N VAL A 706 65.39 6.52 -78.50
CA VAL A 706 66.86 6.48 -78.58
C VAL A 706 67.44 5.20 -77.95
N SER A 707 68.65 4.82 -78.35
CA SER A 707 69.26 3.51 -78.07
C SER A 707 70.73 3.61 -77.68
N GLY A 708 71.25 2.60 -76.99
CA GLY A 708 72.67 2.50 -76.59
C GLY A 708 73.07 3.34 -75.38
N GLY A 709 72.13 4.13 -74.84
CA GLY A 709 72.14 4.39 -73.40
C GLY A 709 72.07 3.06 -72.65
N GLY A 710 72.92 2.89 -71.64
CA GLY A 710 73.26 1.57 -71.12
C GLY A 710 74.23 1.61 -69.95
N TRP A 711 74.31 0.48 -69.27
CA TRP A 711 75.15 0.29 -68.09
C TRP A 711 76.40 -0.50 -68.43
N TYR A 712 77.55 0.07 -68.09
CA TYR A 712 78.86 -0.41 -68.47
C TYR A 712 79.71 -0.61 -67.21
N SER A 713 80.50 -1.68 -67.15
CA SER A 713 81.45 -1.84 -66.06
C SER A 713 82.47 -0.71 -66.06
N GLU A 714 82.93 -0.33 -64.86
CA GLU A 714 83.96 0.69 -64.67
C GLU A 714 85.16 0.44 -65.61
N GLY A 715 85.39 1.38 -66.55
CA GLY A 715 86.45 1.29 -67.56
C GLY A 715 86.04 0.78 -68.95
N ALA A 716 84.76 0.49 -69.23
CA ALA A 716 84.31 -0.02 -70.53
C ALA A 716 83.83 1.06 -71.53
N GLU A 717 83.85 0.73 -72.83
CA GLU A 717 83.42 1.61 -73.93
C GLU A 717 81.97 1.34 -74.40
N ALA A 718 81.31 2.36 -74.97
CA ALA A 718 79.87 2.41 -75.23
C ALA A 718 79.51 3.03 -76.61
N THR A 719 78.29 2.80 -77.12
CA THR A 719 77.82 3.25 -78.45
C THR A 719 76.31 3.50 -78.47
N PHE A 720 75.81 4.59 -79.08
CA PHE A 720 74.40 5.03 -79.00
C PHE A 720 73.80 5.61 -80.31
N SER A 721 72.47 5.56 -80.53
CA SER A 721 71.79 5.97 -81.79
C SER A 721 70.28 6.37 -81.72
N ALA A 722 69.73 7.06 -82.74
CA ALA A 722 68.35 7.66 -82.74
C ALA A 722 67.44 7.40 -83.99
N PRO A 723 66.08 7.32 -83.85
CA PRO A 723 65.09 7.04 -84.92
C PRO A 723 64.25 8.28 -85.36
N PRO A 724 63.31 8.18 -86.34
CA PRO A 724 62.69 9.37 -86.96
C PRO A 724 61.29 9.85 -86.46
N ILE A 725 60.35 9.00 -86.02
CA ILE A 725 58.93 9.39 -85.69
C ILE A 725 58.43 8.70 -84.41
N ALA A 726 57.65 9.36 -83.54
CA ALA A 726 57.16 8.80 -82.26
C ALA A 726 56.09 9.62 -81.48
N GLU A 727 55.37 8.96 -80.55
CA GLU A 727 54.24 9.49 -79.77
C GLU A 727 54.60 10.40 -78.54
N GLY A 728 53.61 11.01 -77.86
CA GLY A 728 53.74 12.15 -76.90
C GLY A 728 53.05 11.99 -75.53
N THR A 729 52.19 12.93 -75.11
CA THR A 729 51.32 12.76 -73.89
C THR A 729 50.40 11.54 -74.07
N PRO A 730 49.70 11.05 -73.01
CA PRO A 730 48.71 9.99 -73.17
C PRO A 730 47.77 10.26 -74.34
N LEU A 731 47.46 11.54 -74.59
CA LEU A 731 46.52 11.95 -75.61
C LEU A 731 47.13 12.27 -77.00
N THR A 732 48.45 12.15 -77.25
CA THR A 732 49.24 13.07 -78.14
C THR A 732 50.42 12.39 -78.93
N ARG A 733 50.96 12.88 -80.11
CA ARG A 733 52.13 12.27 -80.88
C ARG A 733 53.29 13.19 -81.41
N GLY A 734 54.22 12.84 -82.37
CA GLY A 734 55.46 13.66 -82.75
C GLY A 734 56.57 13.12 -83.76
N THR A 735 57.67 13.87 -84.06
CA THR A 735 58.79 13.57 -85.07
C THR A 735 60.22 14.26 -84.86
N PHE A 736 61.37 13.60 -85.14
CA PHE A 736 62.81 13.83 -84.70
C PHE A 736 63.72 14.92 -85.35
N LEU A 737 64.85 15.30 -84.69
CA LEU A 737 65.93 16.20 -85.20
C LEU A 737 67.44 15.82 -84.97
N SER A 738 68.04 15.94 -83.76
CA SER A 738 69.53 15.89 -83.54
C SER A 738 69.99 15.47 -82.10
N TRP A 739 71.29 15.63 -81.75
CA TRP A 739 71.90 15.28 -80.44
C TRP A 739 72.64 16.42 -79.70
N LEU A 740 72.75 16.30 -78.37
CA LEU A 740 73.58 17.10 -77.44
C LEU A 740 73.99 16.27 -76.20
N GLY A 741 75.23 16.37 -75.68
CA GLY A 741 75.73 15.50 -74.60
C GLY A 741 76.73 16.10 -73.59
N SER A 742 76.97 15.38 -72.47
CA SER A 742 77.77 15.82 -71.31
C SER A 742 78.22 14.67 -70.38
N GLY A 743 79.37 14.83 -69.70
CA GLY A 743 79.91 13.86 -68.72
C GLY A 743 81.40 13.54 -68.92
N THR A 744 82.02 12.81 -67.99
CA THR A 744 83.45 12.44 -68.07
C THR A 744 83.65 11.30 -69.07
N GLY A 745 83.70 11.66 -70.36
CA GLY A 745 83.84 10.73 -71.49
C GLY A 745 82.75 10.84 -72.58
N SER A 746 81.94 11.91 -72.56
CA SER A 746 80.76 12.09 -73.44
C SER A 746 81.07 12.51 -74.88
N TYR A 747 80.03 12.55 -75.71
CA TYR A 747 80.07 13.02 -77.11
C TYR A 747 79.14 14.23 -77.32
N THR A 748 79.11 14.77 -78.54
CA THR A 748 78.08 15.70 -79.08
C THR A 748 78.27 15.81 -80.60
N GLY A 749 77.20 15.70 -81.39
CA GLY A 749 77.28 15.89 -82.85
C GLY A 749 76.04 15.41 -83.63
N PRO A 750 75.88 15.80 -84.90
CA PRO A 750 74.67 15.50 -85.70
C PRO A 750 74.57 14.03 -86.16
N ASN A 751 75.60 13.21 -85.92
CA ASN A 751 75.62 11.81 -86.31
C ASN A 751 74.58 11.02 -85.52
N ARG A 752 73.62 10.39 -86.21
CA ARG A 752 72.62 9.53 -85.57
C ARG A 752 73.20 8.29 -84.87
N THR A 753 74.52 8.07 -84.88
CA THR A 753 75.25 7.04 -84.12
C THR A 753 76.63 7.54 -83.65
N ALA A 754 77.02 7.32 -82.38
CA ALA A 754 78.30 7.77 -81.78
C ALA A 754 78.77 6.92 -80.57
N THR A 755 79.94 7.22 -79.97
CA THR A 755 80.63 6.41 -78.93
C THR A 755 81.18 7.22 -77.74
N ALA A 756 81.37 6.55 -76.59
CA ALA A 756 81.84 7.14 -75.31
C ALA A 756 82.60 6.11 -74.42
N VAL A 757 83.38 6.55 -73.41
CA VAL A 757 84.10 5.67 -72.45
C VAL A 757 83.63 5.93 -71.02
N VAL A 758 83.21 4.88 -70.31
CA VAL A 758 82.38 5.02 -69.10
C VAL A 758 83.18 4.77 -67.80
N ASN A 759 83.89 5.80 -67.36
CA ASN A 759 84.54 5.87 -66.03
C ASN A 759 83.69 6.65 -65.00
N GLY A 760 82.41 6.90 -65.32
CA GLY A 760 81.47 7.67 -64.53
C GLY A 760 80.18 7.94 -65.33
N PRO A 761 79.18 8.62 -64.74
CA PRO A 761 77.92 8.93 -65.42
C PRO A 761 78.09 9.89 -66.62
N ILE A 762 77.34 9.62 -67.70
CA ILE A 762 77.32 10.40 -68.96
C ILE A 762 75.86 10.63 -69.42
N THR A 763 75.55 11.66 -70.23
CA THR A 763 74.18 11.97 -70.75
C THR A 763 74.18 12.55 -72.18
N GLU A 764 73.20 12.17 -73.02
CA GLU A 764 72.96 12.62 -74.42
C GLU A 764 71.43 12.86 -74.71
N VAL A 765 70.98 13.75 -75.64
CA VAL A 765 69.56 14.28 -75.74
C VAL A 765 69.00 14.63 -77.17
N ALA A 766 67.67 14.49 -77.48
CA ALA A 766 66.95 14.69 -78.80
C ALA A 766 65.49 15.34 -78.78
N VAL A 767 64.78 15.67 -79.93
CA VAL A 767 63.70 16.77 -80.07
C VAL A 767 62.42 16.59 -81.04
N TRP A 768 61.09 16.81 -80.64
CA TRP A 768 59.75 16.43 -81.34
C TRP A 768 58.32 17.13 -80.90
N MET A 769 57.01 16.72 -81.27
CA MET A 769 55.63 17.48 -81.09
C MET A 769 54.09 16.90 -81.30
N VAL A 770 53.08 16.99 -80.33
CA VAL A 770 51.48 17.16 -80.23
C VAL A 770 50.22 16.15 -80.62
N GLU A 771 49.01 16.10 -79.88
CA GLU A 771 47.53 15.57 -80.16
C GLU A 771 46.43 15.36 -78.93
N HIS A 772 45.12 14.83 -79.01
CA HIS A 772 43.98 14.76 -77.91
C HIS A 772 42.90 13.52 -77.65
N TYR A 773 41.86 13.53 -76.68
CA TYR A 773 40.86 12.42 -76.17
C TYR A 773 39.58 12.79 -75.23
N VAL A 774 38.56 11.92 -74.80
CA VAL A 774 37.20 12.17 -74.01
C VAL A 774 36.46 11.03 -73.08
N THR A 775 35.37 11.28 -72.21
CA THR A 775 34.60 10.37 -71.19
C THR A 775 33.04 10.61 -70.81
N ILE A 776 32.25 9.69 -70.12
CA ILE A 776 30.77 9.70 -69.66
C ILE A 776 30.40 8.84 -68.34
N ILE A 777 29.35 9.14 -67.48
CA ILE A 777 28.95 8.54 -66.12
C ILE A 777 27.40 8.51 -65.75
N ALA A 778 26.95 7.81 -64.66
CA ALA A 778 25.64 7.88 -63.95
C ALA A 778 25.72 7.83 -62.38
N ASP A 779 24.77 8.43 -61.64
CA ASP A 779 24.70 8.47 -60.14
C ASP A 779 23.24 8.39 -59.59
N PRO A 780 23.01 8.04 -58.29
CA PRO A 780 23.72 6.96 -57.62
C PRO A 780 23.55 5.70 -58.47
N SER A 781 24.64 5.13 -58.97
CA SER A 781 24.62 4.10 -60.02
C SER A 781 23.85 2.82 -59.65
N GLN A 782 23.65 2.56 -58.36
CA GLN A 782 22.76 1.51 -57.84
C GLN A 782 21.26 1.75 -58.11
N LEU A 783 20.91 2.90 -58.68
CA LEU A 783 19.54 3.33 -59.00
C LEU A 783 19.33 3.55 -60.52
N GLY A 784 20.36 3.48 -61.38
CA GLY A 784 20.23 3.59 -62.84
C GLY A 784 21.52 3.56 -63.70
N SER A 785 21.40 3.62 -65.04
CA SER A 785 22.47 3.30 -66.04
C SER A 785 22.52 4.20 -67.30
N VAL A 786 23.67 4.28 -68.02
CA VAL A 786 23.92 5.22 -69.17
C VAL A 786 24.72 4.66 -70.39
N SER A 787 24.85 5.47 -71.46
CA SER A 787 25.61 5.23 -72.73
C SER A 787 25.93 6.56 -73.44
N PRO A 788 26.93 6.69 -74.38
CA PRO A 788 27.96 5.77 -74.88
C PRO A 788 29.33 5.91 -74.15
N SER A 789 30.48 5.76 -74.84
CA SER A 789 31.82 5.54 -74.26
C SER A 789 32.96 6.40 -74.87
N SER A 790 34.07 6.52 -74.11
CA SER A 790 35.35 7.22 -74.42
C SER A 790 36.08 6.82 -75.72
N GLY A 791 36.90 7.72 -76.31
CA GLY A 791 37.63 7.46 -77.56
C GLY A 791 38.75 8.45 -77.98
N TRP A 792 39.54 8.02 -78.99
CA TRP A 792 40.77 8.65 -79.54
C TRP A 792 40.54 9.60 -80.72
N TYR A 793 41.03 10.85 -80.67
CA TYR A 793 40.82 11.84 -81.74
C TYR A 793 41.99 12.82 -81.93
N VAL A 794 42.32 13.12 -83.19
CA VAL A 794 43.03 14.37 -83.53
C VAL A 794 42.17 15.55 -83.04
N GLU A 795 42.80 16.65 -82.68
CA GLU A 795 42.22 17.87 -82.08
C GLU A 795 40.97 18.43 -82.85
N GLY A 796 39.76 17.89 -82.60
CA GLY A 796 38.44 18.31 -83.16
C GLY A 796 37.46 17.21 -83.65
N THR A 797 36.46 16.71 -82.87
CA THR A 797 35.44 15.66 -83.27
C THR A 797 34.07 15.74 -82.48
N GLU A 798 33.08 14.82 -82.59
CA GLU A 798 31.66 14.93 -82.07
C GLU A 798 31.04 13.62 -81.47
N LEU A 799 30.02 13.68 -80.58
CA LEU A 799 29.50 12.58 -79.67
C LEU A 799 27.97 12.65 -79.26
N GLN A 800 27.42 11.67 -78.49
CA GLN A 800 25.96 11.41 -78.14
C GLN A 800 25.72 10.91 -76.68
N LEU A 801 24.47 10.79 -76.11
CA LEU A 801 24.12 10.34 -74.70
C LEU A 801 22.70 9.70 -74.42
N LEU A 802 22.49 8.83 -73.38
CA LEU A 802 21.18 8.23 -72.90
C LEU A 802 21.15 7.60 -71.44
N ALA A 803 20.03 7.60 -70.66
CA ALA A 803 19.87 7.06 -69.24
C ALA A 803 18.52 6.35 -68.81
N VAL A 804 18.50 5.51 -67.73
CA VAL A 804 17.33 4.67 -67.21
C VAL A 804 17.33 4.33 -65.67
N PRO A 805 16.18 4.26 -64.93
CA PRO A 805 16.03 3.92 -63.47
C PRO A 805 15.78 2.43 -63.05
N GLN A 806 15.95 2.13 -61.74
CA GLN A 806 15.70 0.83 -61.06
C GLN A 806 14.42 0.78 -60.16
N ALA A 807 13.85 -0.43 -59.97
CA ALA A 807 12.60 -0.68 -59.24
C ALA A 807 12.65 -0.38 -57.74
N GLY A 808 11.60 0.27 -57.23
CA GLY A 808 11.51 0.82 -55.86
C GLY A 808 11.91 2.30 -55.76
N TYR A 809 12.41 2.88 -56.86
CA TYR A 809 12.99 4.22 -56.95
C TYR A 809 12.51 4.94 -58.23
N THR A 810 12.95 6.19 -58.46
CA THR A 810 12.57 7.03 -59.63
C THR A 810 13.69 8.00 -60.07
N PHE A 811 13.72 8.44 -61.34
CA PHE A 811 14.76 9.28 -61.97
C PHE A 811 14.55 10.81 -61.82
N VAL A 812 15.62 11.60 -61.97
CA VAL A 812 15.63 13.08 -61.82
C VAL A 812 16.25 13.88 -63.01
N SER A 813 17.55 13.80 -63.31
CA SER A 813 18.25 14.68 -64.30
C SER A 813 19.66 14.22 -64.74
N TRP A 814 20.32 14.99 -65.64
CA TRP A 814 21.72 14.87 -66.14
C TRP A 814 22.60 16.14 -65.92
N GLU A 815 23.93 15.98 -65.84
CA GLU A 815 24.97 17.04 -65.68
C GLU A 815 26.30 16.70 -66.44
N GLY A 816 27.07 17.65 -66.97
CA GLY A 816 28.30 17.36 -67.74
C GLY A 816 29.30 18.52 -67.95
N ALA A 817 30.56 18.20 -68.28
CA ALA A 817 31.71 19.13 -68.32
C ALA A 817 32.76 18.84 -69.41
N GLY A 818 33.38 19.89 -69.97
CA GLY A 818 34.43 19.83 -71.01
C GLY A 818 34.25 20.92 -72.07
N ASP A 819 35.19 21.10 -73.00
CA ASP A 819 35.01 22.02 -74.16
C ASP A 819 34.10 21.39 -75.24
N GLY A 820 32.84 21.14 -74.85
CA GLY A 820 31.79 20.59 -75.71
C GLY A 820 30.72 19.69 -75.06
N SER A 821 30.44 19.78 -73.75
CA SER A 821 29.54 18.86 -72.99
C SER A 821 28.06 19.32 -72.84
N TYR A 822 27.21 18.53 -72.15
CA TYR A 822 25.76 18.77 -71.97
C TYR A 822 25.26 18.73 -70.50
N SER A 823 24.02 19.20 -70.23
CA SER A 823 23.27 19.00 -68.95
C SER A 823 21.74 19.18 -69.13
N GLY A 824 20.88 18.47 -68.38
CA GLY A 824 19.41 18.69 -68.42
C GLY A 824 18.51 17.56 -67.86
N ASN A 825 17.19 17.79 -67.73
CA ASN A 825 16.25 16.80 -67.15
C ASN A 825 15.73 15.73 -68.15
N SER A 826 16.03 15.86 -69.44
CA SER A 826 15.74 14.80 -70.43
C SER A 826 16.79 13.70 -70.32
N SER A 827 16.41 12.43 -70.49
CA SER A 827 17.36 11.32 -70.33
C SER A 827 18.32 11.08 -71.50
N ALA A 828 18.42 11.94 -72.54
CA ALA A 828 19.31 11.76 -73.72
C ALA A 828 19.80 13.08 -74.39
N ALA A 829 21.03 13.11 -74.96
CA ALA A 829 21.71 14.34 -75.48
C ALA A 829 22.99 14.14 -76.39
N THR A 830 23.95 15.10 -76.45
CA THR A 830 25.01 15.28 -77.52
C THR A 830 26.24 16.14 -77.08
N ALA A 831 27.47 15.91 -77.62
CA ALA A 831 28.74 16.58 -77.20
C ALA A 831 29.88 16.71 -78.30
N VAL A 832 31.01 17.41 -78.03
CA VAL A 832 32.11 17.78 -79.01
C VAL A 832 33.55 17.73 -78.43
N VAL A 833 34.51 17.12 -79.14
CA VAL A 833 35.93 16.91 -78.75
C VAL A 833 36.88 18.02 -79.22
N ARG A 834 37.35 18.89 -78.33
CA ARG A 834 38.50 19.80 -78.54
C ARG A 834 39.61 19.60 -77.52
N SER A 835 39.21 19.04 -76.38
CA SER A 835 39.96 18.59 -75.23
C SER A 835 39.08 17.53 -74.52
N PRO A 836 39.46 16.98 -73.35
CA PRO A 836 38.64 15.96 -72.65
C PRO A 836 37.30 16.46 -72.07
N LEU A 837 36.27 15.60 -72.09
CA LEU A 837 34.89 15.86 -71.61
C LEU A 837 34.34 14.73 -70.70
N LEU A 838 33.17 14.96 -70.09
CA LEU A 838 32.47 14.17 -69.03
C LEU A 838 30.93 14.46 -68.93
N GLU A 839 30.09 13.52 -68.44
CA GLU A 839 28.58 13.61 -68.34
C GLU A 839 28.02 12.68 -67.17
N THR A 840 26.87 12.90 -66.46
CA THR A 840 26.38 12.25 -65.15
C THR A 840 24.83 12.35 -64.83
N ALA A 841 24.19 11.67 -63.81
CA ALA A 841 22.70 11.61 -63.47
C ALA A 841 22.22 11.29 -61.97
N HIS A 842 20.90 11.26 -61.52
CA HIS A 842 20.37 11.02 -60.08
C HIS A 842 18.91 10.38 -59.80
N PHE A 843 18.51 9.90 -58.55
CA PHE A 843 17.24 9.10 -58.15
C PHE A 843 16.65 9.13 -56.61
N GLU A 844 15.45 8.55 -56.19
CA GLU A 844 14.66 8.71 -54.83
C GLU A 844 13.70 7.55 -54.16
N VAL A 845 13.00 7.67 -52.94
CA VAL A 845 12.50 6.59 -51.88
C VAL A 845 11.05 6.66 -51.09
N LEU A 846 10.62 5.73 -50.11
CA LEU A 846 9.26 5.48 -49.36
C LEU A 846 9.16 4.79 -47.88
N VAL A 847 8.06 4.97 -47.02
CA VAL A 847 7.75 4.42 -45.58
C VAL A 847 6.22 4.31 -45.07
N THR A 848 5.83 3.65 -43.92
CA THR A 848 4.43 3.46 -43.29
C THR A 848 4.25 3.84 -41.76
N VAL A 849 3.03 4.10 -41.23
CA VAL A 849 2.67 4.48 -39.80
C VAL A 849 1.30 3.92 -39.27
N VAL A 850 1.10 3.70 -37.94
CA VAL A 850 -0.07 3.04 -37.26
C VAL A 850 -0.54 3.72 -35.92
N GLN A 851 -1.80 3.54 -35.47
CA GLN A 851 -2.36 3.96 -34.15
C GLN A 851 -2.89 2.81 -33.27
N ALA A 852 -3.02 3.03 -31.96
CA ALA A 852 -3.75 2.16 -31.02
C ALA A 852 -4.43 2.91 -29.85
N GLY A 853 -5.57 2.39 -29.37
CA GLY A 853 -6.23 2.85 -28.14
C GLY A 853 -7.30 3.94 -28.32
N LEU A 854 -7.49 4.45 -29.54
CA LEU A 854 -8.67 5.26 -29.89
C LEU A 854 -9.81 4.36 -30.40
N PRO A 855 -11.10 4.72 -30.18
CA PRO A 855 -12.22 4.08 -30.85
C PRO A 855 -12.19 4.26 -32.38
N GLU A 856 -12.84 3.35 -33.12
CA GLU A 856 -12.88 3.36 -34.58
C GLU A 856 -13.48 4.67 -35.15
N GLY A 857 -12.86 5.21 -36.21
CA GLY A 857 -13.31 6.41 -36.92
C GLY A 857 -12.81 7.76 -36.40
N TYR A 858 -12.08 7.78 -35.28
CA TYR A 858 -11.47 9.00 -34.73
C TYR A 858 -10.26 9.47 -35.55
N SER A 859 -10.15 10.79 -35.74
CA SER A 859 -9.08 11.40 -36.55
C SER A 859 -7.82 11.69 -35.73
N TRP A 860 -6.66 11.32 -36.27
CA TRP A 860 -5.34 11.52 -35.67
C TRP A 860 -4.32 11.97 -36.73
N ALA A 861 -3.21 12.58 -36.31
CA ALA A 861 -2.19 13.11 -37.21
C ALA A 861 -0.76 12.89 -36.69
N VAL A 862 0.20 12.85 -37.61
CA VAL A 862 1.63 12.71 -37.36
C VAL A 862 2.44 13.60 -38.31
N THR A 863 3.42 14.32 -37.79
CA THR A 863 4.43 15.06 -38.56
C THR A 863 5.69 14.21 -38.64
N VAL A 864 6.34 14.12 -39.80
CA VAL A 864 7.65 13.47 -39.98
C VAL A 864 8.57 14.41 -40.77
N GLY A 865 9.75 14.70 -40.21
CA GLY A 865 10.70 15.66 -40.78
C GLY A 865 10.12 17.08 -40.82
N LYS A 866 9.58 17.50 -41.97
CA LYS A 866 8.93 18.81 -42.19
C LYS A 866 7.48 18.71 -42.67
N GLU A 867 6.97 17.51 -42.94
CA GLU A 867 5.64 17.30 -43.54
C GLU A 867 4.68 16.60 -42.57
N THR A 868 3.38 16.90 -42.69
CA THR A 868 2.35 16.44 -41.75
C THR A 868 1.27 15.66 -42.47
N PHE A 869 0.93 14.50 -41.93
CA PHE A 869 0.03 13.50 -42.51
C PHE A 869 -1.05 13.13 -41.48
N ALA A 870 -2.28 12.86 -41.93
CA ALA A 870 -3.43 12.63 -41.05
C ALA A 870 -4.34 11.51 -41.57
N SER A 871 -4.96 10.76 -40.66
CA SER A 871 -5.85 9.65 -40.97
C SER A 871 -7.06 9.58 -40.03
N ARG A 872 -8.04 8.74 -40.41
CA ARG A 872 -9.21 8.32 -39.62
C ARG A 872 -9.32 6.79 -39.49
N GLY A 873 -8.46 6.06 -40.20
CA GLY A 873 -8.27 4.62 -40.02
C GLY A 873 -6.96 4.35 -39.28
N ASP A 874 -6.69 3.09 -38.98
CA ASP A 874 -5.63 2.75 -38.01
C ASP A 874 -4.20 2.88 -38.56
N SER A 875 -4.00 3.19 -39.84
CA SER A 875 -2.67 3.32 -40.47
C SER A 875 -2.64 4.24 -41.71
N MET A 876 -1.43 4.58 -42.19
CA MET A 876 -1.18 5.33 -43.44
C MET A 876 0.26 5.12 -43.99
N VAL A 877 0.52 5.51 -45.26
CA VAL A 877 1.81 5.34 -45.98
C VAL A 877 2.28 6.69 -46.54
N ILE A 878 3.59 6.98 -46.48
CA ILE A 878 4.21 8.29 -46.79
C ILE A 878 5.57 8.17 -47.50
N HIS A 879 6.01 9.22 -48.19
CA HIS A 879 7.39 9.35 -48.68
C HIS A 879 8.31 9.92 -47.59
N VAL A 880 9.56 9.46 -47.52
CA VAL A 880 10.55 9.92 -46.52
C VAL A 880 11.96 9.88 -47.14
N PRO A 881 12.76 10.96 -47.00
CA PRO A 881 14.18 10.96 -47.41
C PRO A 881 14.98 9.85 -46.73
N TYR A 882 15.99 9.32 -47.41
CA TYR A 882 16.78 8.18 -46.95
C TYR A 882 17.63 8.51 -45.69
N GLY A 883 17.26 7.95 -44.54
CA GLY A 883 17.94 8.14 -43.24
C GLY A 883 17.03 8.55 -42.08
N THR A 884 17.62 9.06 -41.00
CA THR A 884 16.95 9.36 -39.73
C THR A 884 16.21 10.71 -39.72
N ASN A 885 14.94 10.69 -39.32
CA ASN A 885 14.01 11.81 -39.33
C ASN A 885 13.20 11.90 -38.00
N PRO A 886 12.92 13.11 -37.47
CA PRO A 886 12.08 13.29 -36.26
C PRO A 886 10.59 13.16 -36.57
N TRP A 887 9.77 12.83 -35.56
CA TRP A 887 8.31 12.80 -35.66
C TRP A 887 7.57 13.30 -34.41
N ASN A 888 6.37 13.88 -34.60
CA ASN A 888 5.45 14.34 -33.54
C ASN A 888 3.99 13.92 -33.84
N ALA A 889 3.14 13.77 -32.83
CA ALA A 889 1.72 13.40 -32.93
C ALA A 889 0.81 14.23 -32.00
N THR A 890 -0.51 14.11 -32.14
CA THR A 890 -1.50 14.90 -31.39
C THR A 890 -1.66 14.44 -29.93
N ASP A 891 -1.36 15.30 -28.94
CA ASP A 891 -1.37 14.93 -27.51
C ASP A 891 -2.73 14.52 -26.93
N VAL A 892 -3.81 15.26 -27.28
CA VAL A 892 -5.14 15.10 -26.67
C VAL A 892 -6.22 15.13 -27.73
N ILE A 893 -7.14 14.16 -27.67
CA ILE A 893 -8.29 14.03 -28.55
C ILE A 893 -9.56 14.02 -27.70
N GLN A 894 -10.35 15.10 -27.79
CA GLN A 894 -11.61 15.24 -27.05
C GLN A 894 -12.70 14.34 -27.68
N HIS A 895 -13.51 13.67 -26.87
CA HIS A 895 -14.61 12.81 -27.35
C HIS A 895 -15.95 13.54 -27.23
N ASP A 896 -16.29 13.98 -26.01
CA ASP A 896 -17.43 14.83 -25.67
C ASP A 896 -17.04 15.75 -24.50
N GLU A 897 -17.99 16.40 -23.82
CA GLU A 897 -17.71 17.28 -22.68
C GLU A 897 -17.23 16.54 -21.41
N TRP A 898 -17.35 15.21 -21.38
CA TRP A 898 -17.18 14.36 -20.20
C TRP A 898 -16.11 13.27 -20.35
N THR A 899 -15.66 13.01 -21.58
CA THR A 899 -14.68 11.99 -21.95
C THR A 899 -13.62 12.56 -22.91
N ARG A 900 -12.36 12.18 -22.73
CA ARG A 900 -11.27 12.49 -23.67
C ARG A 900 -10.20 11.40 -23.69
N TYR A 901 -9.38 11.39 -24.73
CA TYR A 901 -8.24 10.51 -24.90
C TYR A 901 -6.93 11.30 -24.86
N LEU A 902 -5.91 10.75 -24.20
CA LEU A 902 -4.59 11.34 -23.97
C LEU A 902 -3.52 10.38 -24.49
N ALA A 903 -2.57 10.87 -25.29
CA ALA A 903 -1.44 10.10 -25.79
C ALA A 903 -0.55 9.62 -24.63
N LEU A 904 0.08 8.45 -24.80
CA LEU A 904 1.10 7.93 -23.88
C LEU A 904 2.49 8.49 -24.20
N VAL A 905 2.81 8.63 -25.50
CA VAL A 905 4.01 9.28 -26.04
C VAL A 905 3.61 9.94 -27.35
N SER A 906 4.04 11.19 -27.57
CA SER A 906 3.63 12.04 -28.70
C SER A 906 4.77 12.58 -29.57
N SER A 907 6.02 12.17 -29.35
CA SER A 907 7.17 12.57 -30.18
C SER A 907 8.32 11.56 -30.14
N GLY A 908 9.20 11.59 -31.17
CA GLY A 908 10.35 10.69 -31.30
C GLY A 908 11.16 10.85 -32.58
N LEU A 909 11.87 9.78 -32.98
CA LEU A 909 12.70 9.66 -34.19
C LEU A 909 12.38 8.33 -34.92
N ILE A 910 12.61 8.29 -36.23
CA ILE A 910 12.52 7.11 -37.09
C ILE A 910 13.61 7.13 -38.18
N ASP A 911 14.23 5.98 -38.47
CA ASP A 911 15.19 5.82 -39.57
C ASP A 911 14.56 5.13 -40.78
N SER A 912 14.36 5.86 -41.88
CA SER A 912 13.73 5.35 -43.10
C SER A 912 14.57 4.32 -43.86
N SER A 913 15.87 4.19 -43.56
CA SER A 913 16.75 3.20 -44.20
C SER A 913 16.53 1.80 -43.64
N THR A 914 16.29 1.67 -42.33
CA THR A 914 16.10 0.39 -41.63
C THR A 914 14.67 0.15 -41.14
N GLN A 915 13.91 1.19 -40.81
CA GLN A 915 12.56 1.11 -40.27
C GLN A 915 11.52 1.52 -41.33
N LYS A 916 10.50 0.69 -41.52
CA LYS A 916 9.40 0.95 -42.47
C LYS A 916 8.03 1.13 -41.79
N ALA A 917 7.98 1.16 -40.46
CA ALA A 917 6.76 1.28 -39.65
C ALA A 917 6.98 2.13 -38.38
N LEU A 918 5.91 2.77 -37.89
CA LEU A 918 5.84 3.59 -36.68
C LEU A 918 4.48 3.36 -35.98
N SER A 919 4.39 3.49 -34.64
CA SER A 919 3.14 3.23 -33.88
C SER A 919 2.96 4.17 -32.69
N ILE A 920 1.72 4.58 -32.39
CA ILE A 920 1.34 5.59 -31.37
C ILE A 920 0.14 5.09 -30.53
N SER A 921 0.12 5.33 -29.20
CA SER A 921 -0.89 4.78 -28.29
C SER A 921 -1.59 5.81 -27.37
N TYR A 922 -2.88 5.62 -27.09
CA TYR A 922 -3.73 6.54 -26.29
C TYR A 922 -4.46 5.85 -25.11
N ARG A 923 -4.91 6.65 -24.13
CA ARG A 923 -5.72 6.22 -22.95
C ARG A 923 -6.88 7.19 -22.66
N ALA A 924 -7.97 6.70 -22.08
CA ALA A 924 -9.15 7.50 -21.72
C ALA A 924 -9.02 8.26 -20.39
N GLN A 925 -9.75 9.37 -20.26
CA GLN A 925 -9.98 10.14 -19.04
C GLN A 925 -11.43 10.66 -19.00
N TYR A 926 -11.98 10.82 -17.78
CA TYR A 926 -13.34 11.29 -17.54
C TYR A 926 -13.37 12.59 -16.73
N TYR A 927 -14.40 13.41 -16.91
CA TYR A 927 -14.61 14.63 -16.13
C TYR A 927 -15.47 14.37 -14.89
N VAL A 928 -15.00 14.88 -13.75
CA VAL A 928 -15.76 14.93 -12.49
C VAL A 928 -16.22 16.36 -12.28
N LEU A 929 -17.52 16.61 -12.39
CA LEU A 929 -18.14 17.90 -12.09
C LEU A 929 -18.64 17.91 -10.64
N VAL A 930 -18.27 18.93 -9.88
CA VAL A 930 -18.71 19.17 -8.50
C VAL A 930 -19.29 20.58 -8.42
N ARG A 931 -20.54 20.72 -7.97
CA ARG A 931 -21.31 21.98 -8.01
C ARG A 931 -22.17 22.17 -6.76
N ALA A 932 -22.55 23.41 -6.49
CA ALA A 932 -23.41 23.79 -5.37
C ALA A 932 -24.77 24.31 -5.86
N SER A 933 -25.85 23.86 -5.21
CA SER A 933 -27.24 24.23 -5.53
C SER A 933 -27.97 24.74 -4.28
N PRO A 934 -28.29 26.04 -4.21
CA PRO A 934 -27.73 27.12 -5.02
C PRO A 934 -26.29 27.46 -4.60
N LYS A 935 -25.57 28.12 -5.50
CA LYS A 935 -24.16 28.50 -5.29
C LYS A 935 -23.94 29.47 -4.12
N GLU A 936 -24.92 30.33 -3.83
CA GLU A 936 -24.83 31.35 -2.76
C GLU A 936 -24.80 30.76 -1.33
N GLY A 937 -25.25 29.51 -1.16
CA GLY A 937 -25.26 28.84 0.14
C GLY A 937 -23.94 28.17 0.54
N VAL A 938 -22.93 28.14 -0.35
CA VAL A 938 -21.68 27.39 -0.14
C VAL A 938 -20.47 28.31 -0.32
N LEU A 939 -19.63 28.40 0.72
CA LEU A 939 -18.42 29.22 0.76
C LEU A 939 -17.22 28.53 0.09
N ASN A 940 -17.08 27.22 0.28
CA ASN A 940 -16.00 26.40 -0.28
C ASN A 940 -16.54 25.02 -0.68
N LEU A 941 -16.02 24.47 -1.78
CA LEU A 941 -16.46 23.22 -2.40
C LEU A 941 -15.25 22.53 -3.07
N THR A 942 -15.21 21.19 -3.08
CA THR A 942 -14.23 20.43 -3.90
C THR A 942 -14.30 20.86 -5.37
N SER A 943 -13.14 20.97 -6.04
CA SER A 943 -13.03 21.42 -7.43
C SER A 943 -13.29 20.31 -8.45
N SER A 944 -13.85 20.72 -9.60
CA SER A 944 -14.10 19.85 -10.76
C SER A 944 -12.82 19.61 -11.58
N GLY A 945 -12.72 18.49 -12.30
CA GLY A 945 -11.54 18.22 -13.13
C GLY A 945 -11.53 16.88 -13.88
N TRP A 946 -10.62 16.78 -14.85
CA TRP A 946 -10.32 15.54 -15.57
C TRP A 946 -9.56 14.56 -14.67
N ARG A 947 -9.99 13.30 -14.67
CA ARG A 947 -9.45 12.19 -13.88
C ARG A 947 -9.25 10.95 -14.74
N SER A 948 -8.33 10.09 -14.33
CA SER A 948 -8.14 8.78 -14.93
C SER A 948 -9.07 7.76 -14.27
N PRO A 949 -9.46 6.66 -14.96
CA PRO A 949 -10.25 5.61 -14.35
C PRO A 949 -9.53 5.02 -13.14
N GLY A 950 -10.20 4.98 -11.98
CA GLY A 950 -9.63 4.51 -10.71
C GLY A 950 -9.06 5.61 -9.79
N ASP A 951 -9.00 6.88 -10.21
CA ASP A 951 -8.61 7.99 -9.34
C ASP A 951 -9.61 8.12 -8.15
N VAL A 952 -9.12 8.49 -6.96
CA VAL A 952 -9.93 8.73 -5.75
C VAL A 952 -10.17 10.23 -5.57
N VAL A 953 -11.41 10.63 -5.23
CA VAL A 953 -11.81 12.04 -5.03
C VAL A 953 -12.50 12.22 -3.67
N VAL A 954 -12.20 13.33 -2.99
CA VAL A 954 -12.78 13.68 -1.68
C VAL A 954 -13.70 14.88 -1.84
N LEU A 955 -14.99 14.69 -1.54
CA LEU A 955 -16.00 15.75 -1.52
C LEU A 955 -15.98 16.45 -0.15
N THR A 956 -15.93 17.78 -0.13
CA THR A 956 -16.04 18.62 1.07
C THR A 956 -16.83 19.88 0.71
N ALA A 957 -17.72 20.31 1.60
CA ALA A 957 -18.44 21.59 1.49
C ALA A 957 -18.31 22.42 2.77
N SER A 958 -18.50 23.74 2.67
CA SER A 958 -18.65 24.65 3.82
C SER A 958 -19.76 25.65 3.53
N VAL A 959 -20.71 25.82 4.46
CA VAL A 959 -21.99 26.50 4.23
C VAL A 959 -21.98 27.94 4.76
N ALA A 960 -22.62 28.84 4.01
CA ALA A 960 -22.69 30.27 4.33
C ALA A 960 -23.68 30.57 5.49
N PRO A 961 -23.45 31.61 6.30
CA PRO A 961 -24.37 31.98 7.40
C PRO A 961 -25.81 32.18 6.92
N GLY A 962 -26.77 31.60 7.65
CA GLY A 962 -28.20 31.65 7.31
C GLY A 962 -28.67 30.55 6.34
N TRP A 963 -27.77 29.72 5.80
CA TRP A 963 -28.11 28.54 4.99
C TRP A 963 -27.91 27.25 5.79
N PHE A 964 -28.56 26.17 5.37
CA PHE A 964 -28.43 24.82 5.94
C PHE A 964 -27.91 23.82 4.91
N PHE A 965 -26.98 22.95 5.33
CA PHE A 965 -26.51 21.83 4.52
C PHE A 965 -27.58 20.73 4.47
N HIS A 966 -28.16 20.47 3.31
CA HIS A 966 -29.18 19.41 3.18
C HIS A 966 -28.56 18.04 2.88
N GLY A 967 -27.57 18.00 1.99
CA GLY A 967 -26.91 16.76 1.58
C GLY A 967 -26.17 16.89 0.25
N TRP A 968 -25.41 15.86 -0.11
CA TRP A 968 -24.94 15.61 -1.47
C TRP A 968 -25.95 14.79 -2.24
N ASN A 969 -26.12 15.09 -3.52
CA ASN A 969 -26.80 14.23 -4.49
C ASN A 969 -25.90 14.06 -5.72
N GLY A 970 -25.43 12.84 -5.97
CA GLY A 970 -24.42 12.51 -6.95
C GLY A 970 -24.92 11.51 -8.00
N GLU A 971 -24.65 11.79 -9.27
CA GLU A 971 -25.02 10.96 -10.42
C GLU A 971 -23.78 10.44 -11.16
N GLY A 972 -23.75 9.15 -11.49
CA GLY A 972 -22.72 8.52 -12.31
C GLY A 972 -22.11 7.25 -11.70
N THR A 973 -21.19 6.61 -12.41
CA THR A 973 -20.61 5.32 -12.02
C THR A 973 -19.56 5.49 -10.92
N GLY A 974 -20.02 5.46 -9.67
CA GLY A 974 -19.20 5.70 -8.48
C GLY A 974 -19.50 7.02 -7.75
N SER A 975 -20.69 7.60 -7.93
CA SER A 975 -21.12 8.82 -7.24
C SER A 975 -21.46 8.62 -5.76
N TYR A 976 -21.65 9.74 -5.02
CA TYR A 976 -22.05 9.73 -3.62
C TYR A 976 -23.28 10.62 -3.32
N SER A 977 -24.36 10.01 -2.83
CA SER A 977 -25.52 10.73 -2.27
C SER A 977 -25.67 10.47 -0.78
N GLY A 978 -25.72 11.51 0.05
CA GLY A 978 -25.83 11.35 1.50
C GLY A 978 -25.71 12.64 2.33
N PRO A 979 -26.06 12.59 3.63
CA PRO A 979 -26.17 13.76 4.51
C PRO A 979 -24.84 14.21 5.15
N ASN A 980 -23.73 13.50 4.94
CA ASN A 980 -22.43 13.89 5.49
C ASN A 980 -21.81 15.02 4.65
N ILE A 981 -21.34 16.08 5.30
CA ILE A 981 -20.77 17.26 4.61
C ILE A 981 -19.42 16.97 3.90
N THR A 982 -18.75 15.89 4.30
CA THR A 982 -17.52 15.37 3.69
C THR A 982 -17.68 13.88 3.35
N ALA A 983 -17.17 13.44 2.19
CA ALA A 983 -17.25 12.06 1.71
C ALA A 983 -16.08 11.71 0.75
N GLN A 984 -15.91 10.42 0.42
CA GLN A 984 -14.91 9.93 -0.55
C GLN A 984 -15.55 9.03 -1.61
N LEU A 985 -15.05 9.08 -2.84
CA LEU A 985 -15.53 8.29 -3.97
C LEU A 985 -14.40 7.92 -4.95
N ILE A 986 -14.68 7.01 -5.90
CA ILE A 986 -13.71 6.49 -6.88
C ILE A 986 -14.27 6.68 -8.31
N VAL A 987 -13.45 7.20 -9.22
CA VAL A 987 -13.86 7.55 -10.59
C VAL A 987 -13.93 6.31 -11.49
N GLY A 988 -15.13 5.72 -11.61
CA GLY A 988 -15.43 4.65 -12.56
C GLY A 988 -15.89 5.13 -13.95
N GLY A 989 -16.21 6.42 -14.09
CA GLY A 989 -16.74 7.04 -15.31
C GLY A 989 -16.92 8.55 -15.11
N PRO A 990 -17.66 9.26 -15.98
CA PRO A 990 -18.13 10.61 -15.71
C PRO A 990 -18.96 10.67 -14.43
N LEU A 991 -18.76 11.73 -13.63
CA LEU A 991 -19.44 11.94 -12.34
C LEU A 991 -19.95 13.38 -12.20
N ASN A 992 -21.13 13.52 -11.61
CA ASN A 992 -21.82 14.79 -11.43
C ASN A 992 -22.34 14.93 -9.98
N GLU A 993 -21.63 15.68 -9.16
CA GLU A 993 -21.84 15.79 -7.71
C GLU A 993 -22.43 17.15 -7.33
N THR A 994 -23.64 17.15 -6.75
CA THR A 994 -24.36 18.38 -6.38
C THR A 994 -24.54 18.51 -4.86
N CYS A 995 -23.79 19.41 -4.24
CA CYS A 995 -24.02 19.86 -2.87
C CYS A 995 -25.31 20.69 -2.81
N THR A 996 -26.31 20.24 -2.07
CA THR A 996 -27.58 20.94 -1.91
C THR A 996 -27.64 21.68 -0.59
N THR A 997 -27.98 22.97 -0.63
CA THR A 997 -28.20 23.81 0.55
C THR A 997 -29.54 24.52 0.48
N TYR A 998 -30.18 24.72 1.64
CA TYR A 998 -31.48 25.37 1.74
C TYR A 998 -31.37 26.73 2.45
N PRO A 999 -31.91 27.82 1.89
CA PRO A 999 -31.94 29.12 2.55
C PRO A 999 -32.87 29.09 3.78
N GLY A 1000 -32.42 29.69 4.88
CA GLY A 1000 -33.23 29.83 6.09
C GLY A 1000 -34.15 31.05 6.00
N LEU A 1001 -35.46 30.82 5.87
CA LEU A 1001 -36.44 31.85 6.19
C LEU A 1001 -36.66 31.89 7.71
N THR A 1002 -36.20 32.95 8.36
CA THR A 1002 -36.56 33.21 9.76
C THR A 1002 -37.93 33.87 9.82
N VAL A 1003 -38.93 33.13 10.30
CA VAL A 1003 -40.29 33.65 10.54
C VAL A 1003 -40.47 33.87 12.04
N ARG A 1004 -40.80 35.11 12.41
CA ARG A 1004 -41.08 35.51 13.78
C ARG A 1004 -42.51 36.00 13.93
N SER A 1005 -43.10 35.74 15.08
CA SER A 1005 -44.38 36.33 15.49
C SER A 1005 -44.13 37.27 16.67
N SER A 1006 -44.52 38.54 16.56
CA SER A 1006 -44.46 39.44 17.72
C SER A 1006 -45.42 38.97 18.82
N ALA A 1007 -45.33 39.54 20.01
CA ALA A 1007 -46.40 39.42 20.99
C ALA A 1007 -47.73 39.93 20.39
N GLY A 1008 -48.84 39.26 20.70
CA GLY A 1008 -50.19 39.55 20.23
C GLY A 1008 -50.78 38.60 19.19
N GLY A 1009 -50.00 37.69 18.59
CA GLY A 1009 -50.52 36.72 17.62
C GLY A 1009 -49.55 35.63 17.21
N TYR A 1010 -50.03 34.70 16.37
CA TYR A 1010 -49.28 33.58 15.81
C TYR A 1010 -49.26 33.62 14.28
N VAL A 1011 -48.30 32.95 13.66
CA VAL A 1011 -48.19 32.85 12.18
C VAL A 1011 -48.39 31.40 11.75
N GLU A 1012 -49.42 31.10 10.96
CA GLU A 1012 -49.40 29.88 10.16
C GLU A 1012 -48.52 30.07 8.92
N TYR A 1013 -47.73 29.06 8.60
CA TYR A 1013 -47.00 28.96 7.34
C TYR A 1013 -47.42 27.70 6.57
N ARG A 1014 -47.49 27.78 5.24
CA ARG A 1014 -47.73 26.63 4.37
C ARG A 1014 -46.86 26.68 3.12
N TYR A 1015 -46.32 25.52 2.73
CA TYR A 1015 -45.63 25.29 1.47
C TYR A 1015 -45.73 23.82 1.07
N GLY A 1016 -46.19 23.53 -0.16
CA GLY A 1016 -46.64 22.19 -0.52
C GLY A 1016 -47.71 21.68 0.46
N ASP A 1017 -47.63 20.40 0.82
CA ASP A 1017 -48.49 19.78 1.85
C ASP A 1017 -48.08 20.13 3.30
N VAL A 1018 -46.91 20.77 3.49
CA VAL A 1018 -46.42 21.14 4.82
C VAL A 1018 -47.15 22.36 5.33
N LYS A 1019 -47.79 22.22 6.49
CA LYS A 1019 -48.36 23.32 7.28
C LYS A 1019 -47.78 23.31 8.68
N GLY A 1020 -47.52 24.48 9.24
CA GLY A 1020 -47.08 24.63 10.63
C GLY A 1020 -47.43 26.00 11.21
N MET A 1021 -47.13 26.18 12.49
CA MET A 1021 -47.49 27.38 13.25
C MET A 1021 -46.29 27.89 14.05
N VAL A 1022 -45.99 29.18 13.95
CA VAL A 1022 -45.10 29.91 14.84
C VAL A 1022 -45.95 30.49 15.97
N PRO A 1023 -45.80 30.02 17.22
CA PRO A 1023 -46.59 30.53 18.34
C PRO A 1023 -46.22 31.98 18.70
N GLU A 1024 -47.03 32.62 19.54
CA GLU A 1024 -46.86 34.02 19.95
C GLU A 1024 -45.51 34.29 20.63
N GLY A 1025 -44.84 35.37 20.20
CA GLY A 1025 -43.45 35.68 20.59
C GLY A 1025 -42.39 34.72 20.03
N GLY A 1026 -42.81 33.62 19.40
CA GLY A 1026 -41.96 32.57 18.88
C GLY A 1026 -41.22 32.98 17.61
N THR A 1027 -40.12 32.28 17.35
CA THR A 1027 -39.33 32.39 16.12
C THR A 1027 -39.00 30.99 15.64
N ILE A 1028 -39.14 30.75 14.33
CA ILE A 1028 -38.68 29.53 13.67
C ILE A 1028 -37.76 29.91 12.52
N VAL A 1029 -36.82 29.03 12.16
CA VAL A 1029 -36.08 29.11 10.91
C VAL A 1029 -36.51 27.93 10.05
N LEU A 1030 -37.09 28.22 8.88
CA LEU A 1030 -37.54 27.23 7.92
C LEU A 1030 -36.50 27.13 6.81
N PHE A 1031 -35.81 25.98 6.75
CA PHE A 1031 -34.89 25.66 5.65
C PHE A 1031 -35.66 24.87 4.59
N VAL A 1032 -35.96 25.53 3.48
CA VAL A 1032 -36.74 25.00 2.36
C VAL A 1032 -35.94 25.08 1.06
N PRO A 1033 -36.26 24.29 0.00
CA PRO A 1033 -35.63 24.46 -1.31
C PRO A 1033 -35.71 25.91 -1.82
N GLN A 1034 -34.64 26.39 -2.46
CA GLN A 1034 -34.66 27.70 -3.13
C GLN A 1034 -35.81 27.74 -4.15
N GLY A 1035 -36.52 28.87 -4.27
CA GLY A 1035 -37.71 28.96 -5.11
C GLY A 1035 -39.02 28.50 -4.44
N THR A 1036 -38.96 27.98 -3.20
CA THR A 1036 -40.18 27.59 -2.46
C THR A 1036 -40.98 28.83 -2.08
N VAL A 1037 -42.16 28.99 -2.67
CA VAL A 1037 -43.12 30.03 -2.28
C VAL A 1037 -43.80 29.61 -0.97
N ILE A 1038 -43.36 30.19 0.16
CA ILE A 1038 -44.05 30.04 1.44
C ILE A 1038 -45.15 31.07 1.52
N SER A 1039 -46.38 30.62 1.79
CA SER A 1039 -47.49 31.50 2.15
C SER A 1039 -47.62 31.60 3.66
N LEU A 1040 -47.73 32.82 4.18
CA LEU A 1040 -47.87 33.12 5.59
C LEU A 1040 -49.21 33.80 5.87
N TRP A 1041 -49.88 33.34 6.93
CA TRP A 1041 -51.07 33.96 7.50
C TRP A 1041 -50.79 34.36 8.94
N ALA A 1042 -50.99 35.63 9.28
CA ALA A 1042 -50.81 36.13 10.64
C ALA A 1042 -52.17 36.25 11.35
N TYR A 1043 -52.37 35.43 12.39
CA TYR A 1043 -53.61 35.35 13.14
C TYR A 1043 -53.44 35.90 14.55
N PRO A 1044 -54.28 36.85 15.02
CA PRO A 1044 -54.22 37.30 16.40
C PRO A 1044 -54.61 36.15 17.33
N SER A 1045 -53.80 35.91 18.37
CA SER A 1045 -53.92 34.76 19.29
C SER A 1045 -55.15 34.86 20.18
N VAL A 1046 -55.57 36.09 20.46
CA VAL A 1046 -56.84 36.44 21.08
C VAL A 1046 -57.51 37.52 20.23
N PHE A 1047 -58.85 37.50 20.18
CA PHE A 1047 -59.65 38.41 19.36
C PHE A 1047 -59.34 39.90 19.60
N LEU A 1048 -58.86 40.26 20.81
CA LEU A 1048 -58.47 41.62 21.19
C LEU A 1048 -57.28 42.20 20.42
N ASN A 1049 -56.53 41.40 19.67
CA ASN A 1049 -55.42 41.86 18.85
C ASN A 1049 -55.78 41.88 17.36
N SER A 1050 -54.99 42.59 16.56
CA SER A 1050 -55.00 42.55 15.11
C SER A 1050 -53.58 42.49 14.58
N PHE A 1051 -53.36 41.71 13.53
CA PHE A 1051 -52.19 41.87 12.67
C PHE A 1051 -52.17 43.30 12.12
N THR A 1052 -51.03 43.98 12.18
CA THR A 1052 -50.86 45.35 11.66
C THR A 1052 -50.11 45.35 10.33
N THR A 1053 -48.92 44.73 10.30
CA THR A 1053 -48.05 44.69 9.13
C THR A 1053 -47.00 43.59 9.28
N TRP A 1054 -46.49 43.11 8.15
CA TRP A 1054 -45.23 42.38 8.11
C TRP A 1054 -44.07 43.39 8.18
N SER A 1055 -42.95 43.00 8.76
CA SER A 1055 -41.66 43.71 8.67
C SER A 1055 -40.56 42.81 8.12
N GLY A 1056 -39.50 43.41 7.56
CA GLY A 1056 -38.49 42.70 6.77
C GLY A 1056 -38.93 42.50 5.32
N ALA A 1057 -38.74 41.30 4.76
CA ALA A 1057 -38.91 41.05 3.32
C ALA A 1057 -40.37 41.17 2.77
N PHE A 1058 -41.34 41.59 3.58
CA PHE A 1058 -42.78 41.63 3.26
C PHE A 1058 -43.48 42.99 3.52
N GLU A 1059 -42.74 44.08 3.77
CA GLU A 1059 -43.27 45.37 4.28
C GLU A 1059 -44.40 46.08 3.50
N ASN A 1060 -44.82 45.55 2.34
CA ASN A 1060 -45.97 46.07 1.56
C ASN A 1060 -47.01 44.99 1.17
N TYR A 1061 -46.97 43.79 1.77
CA TYR A 1061 -47.84 42.67 1.41
C TYR A 1061 -49.09 42.58 2.29
N SER A 1062 -50.24 42.28 1.67
CA SER A 1062 -51.51 41.97 2.33
C SER A 1062 -51.55 40.52 2.86
N GLN A 1063 -52.65 40.12 3.50
CA GLN A 1063 -52.85 38.76 4.04
C GLN A 1063 -53.61 37.87 3.03
N PRO A 1064 -53.15 36.64 2.74
CA PRO A 1064 -51.84 36.08 3.07
C PRO A 1064 -50.70 36.72 2.26
N ALA A 1065 -49.51 36.76 2.86
CA ALA A 1065 -48.31 37.18 2.18
C ALA A 1065 -47.55 35.95 1.68
N SER A 1066 -47.17 35.94 0.40
CA SER A 1066 -46.49 34.80 -0.25
C SER A 1066 -45.18 35.27 -0.90
N LEU A 1067 -44.07 34.63 -0.56
CA LEU A 1067 -42.72 34.98 -1.02
C LEU A 1067 -41.95 33.72 -1.38
N SER A 1068 -41.22 33.80 -2.49
CA SER A 1068 -40.22 32.80 -2.88
C SER A 1068 -38.99 32.91 -1.97
N VAL A 1069 -38.64 31.85 -1.24
CA VAL A 1069 -37.47 31.84 -0.36
C VAL A 1069 -36.21 31.60 -1.19
N ASP A 1070 -35.74 32.65 -1.86
CA ASP A 1070 -34.63 32.55 -2.80
C ASP A 1070 -33.24 32.71 -2.14
N ARG A 1071 -33.22 33.22 -0.89
CA ARG A 1071 -32.03 33.44 -0.06
C ARG A 1071 -32.44 33.58 1.41
N PRO A 1072 -31.53 33.49 2.39
CA PRO A 1072 -31.86 33.69 3.79
C PRO A 1072 -32.48 35.06 4.01
N ASN A 1073 -33.62 35.08 4.70
CA ASN A 1073 -34.42 36.29 4.92
C ASN A 1073 -34.99 36.28 6.33
N PHE A 1074 -35.29 37.47 6.83
CA PHE A 1074 -36.01 37.67 8.09
C PHE A 1074 -37.36 38.33 7.83
N ILE A 1075 -38.41 37.76 8.40
CA ILE A 1075 -39.79 38.24 8.32
C ILE A 1075 -40.40 38.16 9.73
N GLU A 1076 -41.00 39.26 10.19
CA GLU A 1076 -41.75 39.29 11.45
C GLU A 1076 -43.19 39.75 11.21
N ALA A 1077 -44.16 38.99 11.74
CA ALA A 1077 -45.55 39.42 11.83
C ALA A 1077 -45.70 40.34 13.03
N ASN A 1078 -46.08 41.60 12.80
CA ASN A 1078 -46.39 42.53 13.88
C ASN A 1078 -47.87 42.49 14.20
N PHE A 1079 -48.18 42.37 15.48
CA PHE A 1079 -49.52 42.47 16.02
C PHE A 1079 -49.61 43.67 16.97
N SER A 1080 -50.78 44.29 17.04
CA SER A 1080 -51.09 45.28 18.08
C SER A 1080 -52.51 45.09 18.61
N PHE A 1081 -52.82 45.78 19.70
CA PHE A 1081 -54.14 45.73 20.31
C PHE A 1081 -55.21 46.36 19.40
N SER A 1082 -56.22 45.58 19.03
CA SER A 1082 -57.36 45.99 18.22
C SER A 1082 -58.47 46.56 19.09
N TYR A 1083 -58.50 47.89 19.20
CA TYR A 1083 -59.52 48.60 19.96
C TYR A 1083 -60.95 48.35 19.43
N VAL A 1084 -61.09 48.05 18.13
CA VAL A 1084 -62.37 47.69 17.49
C VAL A 1084 -62.88 46.35 18.03
N ASN A 1085 -62.02 45.34 18.11
CA ASN A 1085 -62.40 44.00 18.55
C ASN A 1085 -62.70 43.95 20.05
N PHE A 1086 -62.06 44.79 20.87
CA PHE A 1086 -62.41 44.96 22.27
C PHE A 1086 -63.87 45.39 22.46
N VAL A 1087 -64.33 46.41 21.70
CA VAL A 1087 -65.71 46.92 21.76
C VAL A 1087 -66.74 45.86 21.33
N VAL A 1088 -66.44 45.08 20.29
CA VAL A 1088 -67.32 43.98 19.84
C VAL A 1088 -67.44 42.89 20.91
N THR A 1089 -66.33 42.51 21.55
CA THR A 1089 -66.32 41.46 22.58
C THR A 1089 -67.18 41.84 23.80
N VAL A 1090 -67.02 43.06 24.29
CA VAL A 1090 -67.82 43.59 25.42
C VAL A 1090 -69.31 43.64 25.07
N SER A 1091 -69.64 44.01 23.83
CA SER A 1091 -71.04 44.07 23.36
C SER A 1091 -71.70 42.68 23.30
N ILE A 1092 -70.98 41.66 22.85
CA ILE A 1092 -71.49 40.26 22.83
C ILE A 1092 -71.69 39.74 24.26
N LEU A 1093 -70.74 40.02 25.17
CA LEU A 1093 -70.87 39.59 26.57
C LEU A 1093 -72.09 40.22 27.26
N TYR A 1094 -72.41 41.48 26.94
CA TYR A 1094 -73.58 42.18 27.45
C TYR A 1094 -74.90 41.53 26.99
N VAL A 1095 -74.99 41.09 25.73
CA VAL A 1095 -76.15 40.35 25.20
C VAL A 1095 -76.30 38.98 25.87
N VAL A 1096 -75.20 38.24 26.06
CA VAL A 1096 -75.22 36.93 26.73
C VAL A 1096 -75.67 37.05 28.20
N LEU A 1097 -75.19 38.05 28.94
CA LEU A 1097 -75.62 38.33 30.30
C LEU A 1097 -77.10 38.73 30.39
N LEU A 1098 -77.62 39.47 29.41
CA LEU A 1098 -79.04 39.82 29.34
C LEU A 1098 -79.92 38.56 29.15
N VAL A 1099 -79.48 37.61 28.32
CA VAL A 1099 -80.16 36.32 28.10
C VAL A 1099 -80.07 35.40 29.33
N LEU A 1100 -78.94 35.38 30.03
CA LEU A 1100 -78.80 34.67 31.32
C LEU A 1100 -79.74 35.25 32.39
N PHE A 1101 -79.83 36.58 32.48
CA PHE A 1101 -80.68 37.26 33.46
C PHE A 1101 -82.17 36.98 33.21
N LEU A 1102 -82.60 36.97 31.93
CA LEU A 1102 -83.97 36.65 31.54
C LEU A 1102 -84.33 35.16 31.73
N THR A 1103 -83.38 34.24 31.58
CA THR A 1103 -83.62 32.80 31.85
C THR A 1103 -83.64 32.48 33.34
N LEU A 1104 -82.71 33.02 34.14
CA LEU A 1104 -82.71 32.88 35.60
C LEU A 1104 -84.00 33.42 36.25
N ARG A 1105 -84.56 34.52 35.71
CA ARG A 1105 -85.81 35.11 36.21
C ARG A 1105 -87.05 34.23 35.99
N ARG A 1106 -87.01 33.26 35.05
CA ARG A 1106 -88.09 32.26 34.86
C ARG A 1106 -87.95 31.03 35.78
N TRP A 1107 -86.76 30.75 36.33
CA TRP A 1107 -86.52 29.53 37.11
C TRP A 1107 -86.87 29.68 38.61
N ARG A 1108 -86.72 30.88 39.19
CA ARG A 1108 -87.05 31.16 40.61
C ARG A 1108 -88.52 31.54 40.90
N ALA A 1109 -89.44 31.26 39.97
CA ALA A 1109 -90.86 31.64 40.09
C ALA A 1109 -91.78 30.57 40.75
N ARG A 1110 -91.22 29.55 41.42
CA ARG A 1110 -91.97 28.53 42.18
C ARG A 1110 -91.25 28.21 43.50
N ARG A 1111 -92.01 28.10 44.60
CA ARG A 1111 -91.60 27.88 46.01
C ARG A 1111 -90.98 29.07 46.75
N LEU A 1112 -91.87 30.00 47.13
CA LEU A 1112 -91.92 30.64 48.46
C LEU A 1112 -92.83 29.77 49.38
N PRO A 1113 -92.99 29.96 50.71
CA PRO A 1113 -92.87 31.23 51.46
C PRO A 1113 -92.09 31.06 52.82
N PRO A 1114 -92.23 31.89 53.89
CA PRO A 1114 -91.11 32.75 54.32
C PRO A 1114 -90.92 32.90 55.86
N LEU A 1115 -90.22 33.98 56.26
CA LEU A 1115 -90.29 34.77 57.52
C LEU A 1115 -89.25 34.53 58.63
N HIS A 1116 -88.61 35.66 58.97
CA HIS A 1116 -88.07 36.13 60.27
C HIS A 1116 -86.93 35.33 60.96
N VAL A 1117 -85.76 35.95 61.25
CA VAL A 1117 -85.47 37.06 62.21
C VAL A 1117 -85.64 36.55 63.65
N ASP A 1118 -84.62 36.53 64.51
CA ASP A 1118 -83.46 37.45 64.61
C ASP A 1118 -82.11 37.01 63.99
#